data_AF-A0A524LDE7-F1
#
_entry.id   AF-A0A524LDE7-F1
#
_cell.length_a   1.000
_cell.length_b   1.000
_cell.length_c   1.000
_cell.angle_alpha   90.00
_cell.angle_beta   90.00
_cell.angle_gamma   90.00
#
_symmetry.space_group_name_H-M   'P 1'
#
loop_
_entity.id
_entity.type
_entity.pdbx_description
1 polymer ?
#
loop_
_entity_poly.entity_id
_entity_poly.type
_entity_poly.pdbx_seq_one_letter_code
_entity_poly.pdbx_strand_id
1 'polypeptide(L)'
;AAPGTRVTLRFAEVLKADGTLYLDNIRGAEVTDVYILKGNGTESWEPKFTYHGFRYVEVSGLPEKPDLSLLEGKVVYDGVETVGSFQTSNALINQIYKNAVWGIEGNYRSIPTDCPQRDERQGWLGDRSVESKGESYIFDISKLYSKWLTDIQDAQRESGSIADVAPSYWPFYNDNTTWPGSYIIIANMLYNQYHDLQTIRRHYPSMKKWIDHMSQYVKDDIMTRDTYGDWCVPPEELHLIHSNDPNRTTSGELIGTAYFHHELKLMTRFAELLGKADEAAVFRNRAAAMKTAFNTKFLSTDPVLYANNSQTASILALTFELVPENYRQQIFENLVVKIMGEGDGHVGTGLVGGQWLMRVLSDNGRPDIAYRLASNETYPSWGYMVQQGATTIWELWNGDKGDPGMNSHNHVMLLGDLITWFYEDLGGIQSDPDNPAFSHIIMRPEIVGDLRFVSASHRSTHGMIRSAWKNENGKFQWEISVPVNCTATVFIPAEDINQVTEAGQAAGSSPGVTYLRQENGRQVYQVESGTYSFAAPLVKPKFPQPFVATPEISPQTLTHMIPDEITVGIDCATSGAVIRYTLDGSEPGSESPVYSDPFTINKSTWIRAAAFKKTHHASIAVSRYFDFIDPEKNGVSWKLYAGAFRKLPDFNEIKPVKEGSVFQMNLKEVPVPEANFALRFDGWVQIDQTGNYTFSTNSNDGSRLYLDGQLVVDSDGEHGPKEVSGDIKLSPGRYPLQVDYFQSGGSKTLNVFIKGPGLVRQAIPASRLYRDDK
;
A
#
# COMPACT_ATOMS: atom_id res chain seq x y z
N ALA A 1 -34.02 13.87 35.74
CA ALA A 1 -34.95 13.00 34.97
C ALA A 1 -35.65 12.04 35.93
N ALA A 2 -36.82 11.52 35.56
CA ALA A 2 -37.62 10.64 36.43
C ALA A 2 -37.01 9.22 36.54
N PRO A 3 -37.28 8.47 37.63
CA PRO A 3 -36.96 7.05 37.70
C PRO A 3 -37.48 6.28 36.48
N GLY A 4 -36.68 5.37 35.94
CA GLY A 4 -37.03 4.59 34.74
C GLY A 4 -36.77 5.29 33.40
N THR A 5 -36.28 6.54 33.40
CA THR A 5 -35.85 7.21 32.16
C THR A 5 -34.72 6.40 31.51
N ARG A 6 -34.88 6.06 30.23
CA ARG A 6 -33.87 5.34 29.44
C ARG A 6 -32.99 6.33 28.68
N VAL A 7 -31.70 6.34 29.00
CA VAL A 7 -30.67 7.08 28.25
C VAL A 7 -29.88 6.10 27.39
N THR A 8 -29.73 6.41 26.12
CA THR A 8 -29.01 5.58 25.14
C THR A 8 -27.82 6.36 24.59
N LEU A 9 -26.66 5.72 24.52
CA LEU A 9 -25.44 6.25 23.92
C LEU A 9 -25.06 5.39 22.71
N ARG A 10 -24.87 6.00 21.54
CA ARG A 10 -24.39 5.31 20.32
C ARG A 10 -23.06 5.90 19.88
N PHE A 11 -22.15 5.07 19.39
CA PHE A 11 -20.76 5.46 19.15
C PHE A 11 -20.38 5.31 17.67
N ALA A 12 -19.61 6.27 17.14
CA ALA A 12 -19.12 6.23 15.76
C ALA A 12 -17.72 6.85 15.62
N GLU A 13 -16.96 6.38 14.62
CA GLU A 13 -15.67 6.97 14.25
C GLU A 13 -15.85 8.29 13.48
N VAL A 14 -16.85 8.36 12.62
CA VAL A 14 -17.10 9.49 11.70
C VAL A 14 -18.57 9.91 11.66
N LEU A 15 -18.82 11.08 11.09
CA LEU A 15 -20.15 11.66 10.93
C LEU A 15 -20.55 11.71 9.45
N LYS A 16 -21.85 11.66 9.19
CA LYS A 16 -22.44 12.02 7.90
C LYS A 16 -22.37 13.54 7.69
N ALA A 17 -22.59 13.99 6.45
CA ALA A 17 -22.58 15.41 6.10
C ALA A 17 -23.64 16.24 6.86
N ASP A 18 -24.74 15.63 7.31
CA ASP A 18 -25.78 16.28 8.12
C ASP A 18 -25.46 16.32 9.63
N GLY A 19 -24.30 15.79 10.04
CA GLY A 19 -23.85 15.73 11.43
C GLY A 19 -24.38 14.54 12.23
N THR A 20 -25.16 13.64 11.62
CA THR A 20 -25.59 12.39 12.27
C THR A 20 -24.48 11.33 12.24
N LEU A 21 -24.57 10.32 13.11
CA LEU A 21 -23.57 9.23 13.15
C LEU A 21 -23.53 8.46 11.82
N TYR A 22 -22.31 8.16 11.35
CA TYR A 22 -22.09 7.19 10.29
C TYR A 22 -21.73 5.85 10.92
N LEU A 23 -22.54 4.81 10.66
CA LEU A 23 -22.41 3.49 11.29
C LEU A 23 -22.20 2.36 10.29
N ASP A 24 -22.19 2.65 8.99
CA ASP A 24 -22.16 1.62 7.95
C ASP A 24 -20.86 0.79 8.04
N ASN A 25 -19.75 1.42 8.45
CA ASN A 25 -18.45 0.76 8.64
C ASN A 25 -18.29 -0.02 9.95
N ILE A 26 -19.28 0.05 10.85
CA ILE A 26 -19.30 -0.69 12.11
C ILE A 26 -19.86 -2.12 11.93
N ARG A 27 -20.52 -2.38 10.79
CA ARG A 27 -21.11 -3.66 10.40
C ARG A 27 -22.12 -4.17 11.43
N GLY A 28 -21.95 -5.39 11.94
CA GLY A 28 -22.85 -6.03 12.88
C GLY A 28 -22.67 -5.63 14.35
N ALA A 29 -21.69 -4.79 14.69
CA ALA A 29 -21.52 -4.34 16.07
C ALA A 29 -22.58 -3.29 16.44
N GLU A 30 -23.37 -3.53 17.49
CA GLU A 30 -24.47 -2.64 17.88
C GLU A 30 -24.00 -1.25 18.37
N VAL A 31 -22.76 -1.15 18.89
CA VAL A 31 -22.12 0.08 19.41
C VAL A 31 -23.07 0.98 20.20
N THR A 32 -23.85 0.38 21.09
CA THR A 32 -24.91 1.04 21.84
C THR A 32 -24.87 0.67 23.32
N ASP A 33 -24.82 1.68 24.18
CA ASP A 33 -24.93 1.55 25.63
C ASP A 33 -26.27 2.10 26.12
N VAL A 34 -26.86 1.46 27.13
CA VAL A 34 -28.17 1.85 27.68
C VAL A 34 -28.09 1.95 29.19
N TYR A 35 -28.49 3.09 29.72
CA TYR A 35 -28.62 3.34 31.16
C TYR A 35 -30.06 3.68 31.53
N ILE A 36 -30.59 3.03 32.58
CA ILE A 36 -31.92 3.32 33.13
C ILE A 36 -31.74 4.06 34.46
N LEU A 37 -32.23 5.30 34.52
CA LEU A 37 -32.03 6.18 35.67
C LEU A 37 -32.82 5.68 36.90
N LYS A 38 -32.20 5.83 38.07
CA LYS A 38 -32.84 5.58 39.36
C LYS A 38 -33.71 6.76 39.81
N GLY A 39 -33.39 7.97 39.36
CA GLY A 39 -34.16 9.20 39.59
C GLY A 39 -33.97 9.84 40.97
N ASN A 40 -32.90 9.49 41.69
CA ASN A 40 -32.63 9.96 43.06
C ASN A 40 -31.39 10.87 43.12
N GLY A 41 -31.39 11.97 42.37
CA GLY A 41 -30.30 12.95 42.33
C GLY A 41 -29.30 12.73 41.19
N THR A 42 -28.05 13.15 41.39
CA THR A 42 -26.98 12.99 40.40
C THR A 42 -26.50 11.54 40.35
N GLU A 43 -26.44 10.97 39.15
CA GLU A 43 -26.00 9.60 38.90
C GLU A 43 -24.71 9.62 38.05
N SER A 44 -23.77 8.72 38.37
CA SER A 44 -22.56 8.49 37.57
C SER A 44 -22.56 7.03 37.14
N TRP A 45 -22.29 6.79 35.86
CA TRP A 45 -22.30 5.45 35.28
C TRP A 45 -21.21 5.33 34.20
N GLU A 46 -20.59 4.16 34.15
CA GLU A 46 -19.63 3.77 33.11
C GLU A 46 -19.85 2.29 32.73
N PRO A 47 -19.71 1.91 31.45
CA PRO A 47 -19.73 0.52 31.04
C PRO A 47 -18.49 -0.22 31.60
N LYS A 48 -18.68 -1.47 32.04
CA LYS A 48 -17.58 -2.30 32.60
C LYS A 48 -17.14 -3.47 31.73
N PHE A 49 -18.01 -3.95 30.85
CA PHE A 49 -17.82 -5.20 30.09
C PHE A 49 -17.97 -4.99 28.57
N THR A 50 -17.85 -3.76 28.11
CA THR A 50 -17.80 -3.41 26.69
C THR A 50 -16.81 -2.28 26.46
N TYR A 51 -16.39 -2.11 25.21
CA TYR A 51 -15.63 -0.95 24.76
C TYR A 51 -15.99 -0.67 23.30
N HIS A 52 -15.76 0.57 22.88
CA HIS A 52 -16.06 1.08 21.54
C HIS A 52 -14.84 1.85 21.03
N GLY A 53 -14.51 1.71 19.75
CA GLY A 53 -13.64 2.65 19.03
C GLY A 53 -14.48 3.79 18.45
N PHE A 54 -14.27 5.02 18.89
CA PHE A 54 -15.11 6.15 18.48
C PHE A 54 -14.44 7.50 18.67
N ARG A 55 -14.96 8.49 17.94
CA ARG A 55 -14.71 9.92 18.14
C ARG A 55 -15.98 10.68 18.49
N TYR A 56 -17.13 10.16 18.06
CA TYR A 56 -18.43 10.79 18.22
C TYR A 56 -19.38 9.90 19.02
N VAL A 57 -20.19 10.52 19.87
CA VAL A 57 -21.23 9.86 20.65
C VAL A 57 -22.56 10.60 20.47
N GLU A 58 -23.61 9.86 20.11
CA GLU A 58 -24.98 10.35 20.14
C GLU A 58 -25.62 9.97 21.47
N VAL A 59 -26.25 10.93 22.15
CA VAL A 59 -26.99 10.68 23.39
C VAL A 59 -28.47 10.99 23.17
N SER A 60 -29.33 10.02 23.48
CA SER A 60 -30.78 10.16 23.40
C SER A 60 -31.49 9.75 24.70
N GLY A 61 -32.72 10.24 24.89
CA GLY A 61 -33.54 9.93 26.07
C GLY A 61 -33.34 10.86 27.28
N LEU A 62 -32.49 11.87 27.16
CA LEU A 62 -32.39 12.95 28.15
C LEU A 62 -33.57 13.93 28.01
N PRO A 63 -34.06 14.52 29.12
CA PRO A 63 -35.18 15.46 29.09
C PRO A 63 -34.80 16.82 28.48
N GLU A 64 -33.52 17.16 28.50
CA GLU A 64 -32.96 18.42 28.02
C GLU A 64 -31.64 18.15 27.30
N LYS A 65 -31.20 19.09 26.48
CA LYS A 65 -29.91 19.01 25.80
C LYS A 65 -28.78 18.95 26.84
N PRO A 66 -27.86 17.98 26.77
CA PRO A 66 -26.77 17.87 27.73
C PRO A 66 -25.73 18.99 27.54
N ASP A 67 -25.10 19.41 28.64
CA ASP A 67 -23.85 20.17 28.60
C ASP A 67 -22.66 19.23 28.36
N LEU A 68 -21.55 19.77 27.85
CA LEU A 68 -20.33 19.00 27.59
C LEU A 68 -19.77 18.34 28.86
N SER A 69 -20.01 18.92 30.04
CA SER A 69 -19.58 18.32 31.31
C SER A 69 -20.35 17.04 31.68
N LEU A 70 -21.41 16.66 30.96
CA LEU A 70 -22.18 15.45 31.22
C LEU A 70 -21.43 14.17 30.81
N LEU A 71 -20.55 14.27 29.80
CA LEU A 71 -19.85 13.13 29.23
C LEU A 71 -18.34 13.26 29.45
N GLU A 72 -17.73 12.15 29.86
CA GLU A 72 -16.28 12.02 29.94
C GLU A 72 -15.86 10.79 29.12
N GLY A 73 -15.03 10.98 28.10
CA GLY A 73 -14.43 9.87 27.35
C GLY A 73 -13.31 9.22 28.16
N LYS A 74 -13.44 7.93 28.47
CA LYS A 74 -12.38 7.14 29.12
C LYS A 74 -11.61 6.36 28.06
N VAL A 75 -10.35 6.76 27.82
CA VAL A 75 -9.44 6.02 26.93
C VAL A 75 -8.96 4.77 27.68
N VAL A 76 -9.16 3.58 27.09
CA VAL A 76 -8.85 2.29 27.72
C VAL A 76 -8.07 1.42 26.75
N TYR A 77 -6.87 1.04 27.14
CA TYR A 77 -5.96 0.15 26.43
C TYR A 77 -5.03 -0.54 27.43
N ASP A 78 -4.22 -1.51 27.00
CA ASP A 78 -3.19 -2.11 27.86
C ASP A 78 -2.23 -1.05 28.38
N GLY A 79 -1.90 -1.09 29.67
CA GLY A 79 -1.02 -0.14 30.34
C GLY A 79 0.46 -0.29 29.95
N VAL A 80 0.76 -0.24 28.66
CA VAL A 80 2.13 -0.18 28.11
C VAL A 80 2.70 1.21 28.35
N GLU A 81 3.96 1.26 28.78
CA GLU A 81 4.60 2.54 29.10
C GLU A 81 5.09 3.22 27.82
N THR A 82 4.79 4.52 27.65
CA THR A 82 5.40 5.33 26.59
C THR A 82 6.89 5.53 26.88
N VAL A 83 7.74 4.99 26.01
CA VAL A 83 9.22 5.07 26.12
C VAL A 83 9.85 5.94 25.03
N GLY A 84 9.06 6.32 24.02
CA GLY A 84 9.49 7.12 22.89
C GLY A 84 8.96 8.54 22.90
N SER A 85 9.69 9.46 22.28
CA SER A 85 9.15 10.73 21.82
C SER A 85 9.75 11.09 20.47
N PHE A 86 8.98 11.76 19.63
CA PHE A 86 9.40 12.20 18.30
C PHE A 86 8.75 13.53 17.94
N GLN A 87 9.54 14.45 17.39
CA GLN A 87 9.08 15.74 16.90
C GLN A 87 9.99 16.23 15.77
N THR A 88 9.38 16.83 14.75
CA THR A 88 10.07 17.47 13.63
C THR A 88 9.64 18.91 13.45
N SER A 89 10.31 19.64 12.56
CA SER A 89 9.83 20.96 12.11
C SER A 89 8.63 20.90 11.15
N ASN A 90 8.25 19.73 10.65
CA ASN A 90 7.12 19.55 9.73
C ASN A 90 5.86 19.16 10.54
N ALA A 91 4.87 20.05 10.54
CA ALA A 91 3.64 19.87 11.32
C ALA A 91 2.79 18.67 10.84
N LEU A 92 2.81 18.36 9.54
CA LEU A 92 2.10 17.21 8.97
C LEU A 92 2.68 15.90 9.50
N ILE A 93 4.00 15.74 9.43
CA ILE A 93 4.70 14.55 9.97
C ILE A 93 4.41 14.39 11.47
N ASN A 94 4.41 15.48 12.23
CA ASN A 94 4.07 15.44 13.66
C ASN A 94 2.61 15.00 13.90
N GLN A 95 1.69 15.45 13.05
CA GLN A 95 0.29 15.04 13.13
C GLN A 95 0.10 13.57 12.72
N ILE A 96 0.82 13.08 11.70
CA ILE A 96 0.82 11.67 11.31
C ILE A 96 1.36 10.80 12.45
N TYR A 97 2.48 11.19 13.07
CA TYR A 97 3.02 10.49 14.24
C TYR A 97 2.00 10.45 15.39
N LYS A 98 1.33 11.57 15.69
CA LYS A 98 0.25 11.59 16.69
C LYS A 98 -0.89 10.65 16.33
N ASN A 99 -1.32 10.61 15.07
CA ASN A 99 -2.36 9.69 14.60
C ASN A 99 -1.93 8.23 14.75
N ALA A 100 -0.67 7.92 14.46
CA ALA A 100 -0.11 6.59 14.65
C ALA A 100 -0.14 6.17 16.13
N VAL A 101 0.31 7.04 17.04
CA VAL A 101 0.27 6.79 18.49
C VAL A 101 -1.15 6.46 18.95
N TRP A 102 -2.15 7.30 18.61
CA TRP A 102 -3.55 7.04 18.95
C TRP A 102 -4.11 5.76 18.33
N GLY A 103 -3.71 5.45 17.08
CA GLY A 103 -4.16 4.24 16.41
C GLY A 103 -3.59 2.96 17.02
N ILE A 104 -2.32 3.01 17.45
CA ILE A 104 -1.66 1.91 18.16
C ILE A 104 -2.31 1.71 19.54
N GLU A 105 -2.46 2.77 20.35
CA GLU A 105 -3.13 2.68 21.66
C GLU A 105 -4.55 2.13 21.54
N GLY A 106 -5.32 2.61 20.56
CA GLY A 106 -6.69 2.15 20.33
C GLY A 106 -6.80 0.65 20.05
N ASN A 107 -5.72 0.03 19.55
CA ASN A 107 -5.68 -1.37 19.15
C ASN A 107 -4.93 -2.29 20.11
N TYR A 108 -4.53 -1.82 21.30
CA TYR A 108 -4.00 -2.69 22.34
C TYR A 108 -5.09 -3.04 23.35
N ARG A 109 -5.60 -4.28 23.25
CA ARG A 109 -6.63 -4.84 24.13
C ARG A 109 -6.35 -6.31 24.48
N SER A 110 -5.40 -6.58 25.39
CA SER A 110 -4.82 -7.90 25.72
C SER A 110 -4.01 -8.54 24.58
N ILE A 111 -4.31 -8.16 23.35
CA ILE A 111 -3.70 -8.55 22.09
C ILE A 111 -3.65 -7.31 21.18
N PRO A 112 -2.75 -7.27 20.19
CA PRO A 112 -2.76 -6.22 19.19
C PRO A 112 -3.84 -6.50 18.14
N THR A 113 -4.94 -5.74 18.16
CA THR A 113 -6.06 -5.90 17.23
C THR A 113 -5.81 -5.19 15.90
N ASP A 114 -6.58 -5.58 14.87
CA ASP A 114 -6.71 -4.88 13.59
C ASP A 114 -7.40 -3.52 13.76
N CYS A 115 -8.60 -3.54 14.36
CA CYS A 115 -9.43 -2.36 14.59
C CYS A 115 -10.26 -2.47 15.89
N PRO A 116 -10.62 -1.36 16.57
CA PRO A 116 -11.30 -1.42 17.87
C PRO A 116 -12.83 -1.25 17.86
N GLN A 117 -13.45 -0.99 16.70
CA GLN A 117 -14.82 -0.48 16.60
C GLN A 117 -15.84 -1.47 16.05
N ARG A 118 -15.53 -2.19 14.96
CA ARG A 118 -16.50 -3.07 14.28
C ARG A 118 -16.55 -4.45 14.94
N ASP A 119 -17.36 -5.34 14.40
CA ASP A 119 -17.54 -6.74 14.82
C ASP A 119 -16.35 -7.67 14.46
N GLU A 120 -15.11 -7.19 14.66
CA GLU A 120 -13.88 -7.88 14.32
C GLU A 120 -12.91 -7.94 15.50
N ARG A 121 -12.07 -6.91 15.70
CA ARG A 121 -11.23 -6.74 16.90
C ARG A 121 -10.35 -7.97 17.17
N GLN A 122 -9.77 -8.50 16.10
CA GLN A 122 -9.03 -9.74 16.07
C GLN A 122 -7.52 -9.48 16.03
N GLY A 123 -6.74 -10.38 16.62
CA GLY A 123 -5.27 -10.34 16.55
C GLY A 123 -4.76 -10.85 15.22
N TRP A 124 -5.04 -10.15 14.13
CA TRP A 124 -4.55 -10.47 12.79
C TRP A 124 -3.03 -10.38 12.74
N LEU A 125 -2.39 -11.47 12.31
CA LEU A 125 -0.93 -11.58 12.43
C LEU A 125 -0.20 -10.63 11.46
N GLY A 126 -0.65 -10.56 10.20
CA GLY A 126 -0.02 -9.76 9.15
C GLY A 126 0.10 -8.27 9.48
N ASP A 127 -0.86 -7.73 10.25
CA ASP A 127 -0.98 -6.32 10.64
C ASP A 127 0.16 -5.82 11.54
N ARG A 128 0.89 -6.73 12.18
CA ARG A 128 1.86 -6.45 13.26
C ARG A 128 3.22 -7.07 13.02
N SER A 129 3.58 -7.35 11.77
CA SER A 129 4.90 -7.89 11.42
C SER A 129 6.00 -6.86 11.71
N VAL A 130 6.28 -5.95 10.77
CA VAL A 130 7.34 -4.95 10.92
C VAL A 130 6.87 -3.75 11.74
N GLU A 131 5.56 -3.52 11.77
CA GLU A 131 4.90 -2.51 12.59
C GLU A 131 5.26 -2.68 14.07
N SER A 132 5.42 -3.93 14.54
CA SER A 132 5.88 -4.23 15.90
C SER A 132 7.23 -3.58 16.24
N LYS A 133 8.13 -3.43 15.26
CA LYS A 133 9.39 -2.71 15.44
C LYS A 133 9.15 -1.21 15.62
N GLY A 134 8.29 -0.61 14.81
CA GLY A 134 7.92 0.80 14.95
C GLY A 134 7.27 1.09 16.31
N GLU A 135 6.36 0.23 16.74
CA GLU A 135 5.69 0.29 18.03
C GLU A 135 6.67 0.21 19.21
N SER A 136 7.73 -0.61 19.10
CA SER A 136 8.77 -0.74 20.13
C SER A 136 9.52 0.56 20.43
N TYR A 137 9.58 1.48 19.46
CA TYR A 137 10.18 2.79 19.71
C TYR A 137 9.28 3.68 20.56
N ILE A 138 7.96 3.57 20.41
CA ILE A 138 6.95 4.41 21.07
C ILE A 138 6.64 3.87 22.48
N PHE A 139 6.43 2.56 22.61
CA PHE A 139 5.93 1.91 23.82
C PHE A 139 6.83 0.74 24.24
N ASP A 140 6.94 0.47 25.55
CA ASP A 140 7.53 -0.78 26.05
C ASP A 140 6.53 -1.93 25.86
N ILE A 141 6.63 -2.56 24.70
CA ILE A 141 5.72 -3.61 24.23
C ILE A 141 6.30 -5.01 24.44
N SER A 142 7.47 -5.12 25.07
CA SER A 142 8.19 -6.38 25.28
C SER A 142 7.29 -7.47 25.87
N LYS A 143 6.61 -7.16 26.97
CA LYS A 143 5.72 -8.11 27.67
C LYS A 143 4.47 -8.46 26.87
N LEU A 144 3.87 -7.48 26.19
CA LEU A 144 2.67 -7.68 25.38
C LEU A 144 2.95 -8.65 24.24
N TYR A 145 4.03 -8.42 23.48
CA TYR A 145 4.38 -9.26 22.34
C TYR A 145 4.95 -10.61 22.76
N SER A 146 5.77 -10.71 23.82
CA SER A 146 6.21 -12.02 24.33
C SER A 146 5.03 -12.88 24.82
N LYS A 147 3.98 -12.26 25.40
CA LYS A 147 2.72 -12.94 25.71
C LYS A 147 1.98 -13.34 24.43
N TRP A 148 1.86 -12.45 23.45
CA TRP A 148 1.13 -12.75 22.22
C TRP A 148 1.79 -13.86 21.39
N LEU A 149 3.12 -14.00 21.42
CA LEU A 149 3.81 -15.16 20.85
C LEU A 149 3.41 -16.49 21.51
N THR A 150 3.00 -16.46 22.79
CA THR A 150 2.37 -17.62 23.44
C THR A 150 0.97 -17.87 22.87
N ASP A 151 0.16 -16.84 22.66
CA ASP A 151 -1.16 -17.00 22.03
C ASP A 151 -1.06 -17.58 20.61
N ILE A 152 -0.06 -17.14 19.83
CA ILE A 152 0.23 -17.68 18.49
C ILE A 152 0.63 -19.15 18.56
N GLN A 153 1.50 -19.51 19.49
CA GLN A 153 1.87 -20.90 19.73
C GLN A 153 0.67 -21.75 20.13
N ASP A 154 -0.19 -21.25 21.01
CA ASP A 154 -1.38 -21.97 21.49
C ASP A 154 -2.43 -22.14 20.38
N ALA A 155 -2.45 -21.24 19.38
CA ALA A 155 -3.25 -21.38 18.18
C ALA A 155 -2.67 -22.37 17.14
N GLN A 156 -1.43 -22.86 17.32
CA GLN A 156 -0.79 -23.81 16.40
C GLN A 156 -1.41 -25.21 16.51
N ARG A 157 -1.81 -25.77 15.36
CA ARG A 157 -2.35 -27.14 15.29
C ARG A 157 -1.28 -28.22 15.47
N GLU A 158 -1.74 -29.45 15.72
CA GLU A 158 -0.87 -30.62 15.71
C GLU A 158 -0.11 -30.80 14.39
N SER A 159 -0.69 -30.40 13.25
CA SER A 159 -0.02 -30.41 11.95
C SER A 159 1.16 -29.42 11.84
N GLY A 160 1.16 -28.36 12.64
CA GLY A 160 2.10 -27.24 12.54
C GLY A 160 1.51 -25.98 11.90
N SER A 161 0.33 -26.08 11.29
CA SER A 161 -0.45 -24.95 10.78
C SER A 161 -0.79 -23.95 11.89
N ILE A 162 -0.65 -22.66 11.61
CA ILE A 162 -0.95 -21.54 12.50
C ILE A 162 -2.09 -20.73 11.87
N ALA A 163 -3.01 -20.23 12.70
CA ALA A 163 -4.11 -19.40 12.25
C ALA A 163 -3.63 -18.00 11.83
N ASP A 164 -4.32 -17.37 10.89
CA ASP A 164 -4.04 -15.99 10.46
C ASP A 164 -4.38 -14.95 11.56
N VAL A 165 -5.12 -15.38 12.59
CA VAL A 165 -5.51 -14.62 13.77
C VAL A 165 -5.11 -15.39 15.03
N ALA A 166 -4.50 -14.70 16.00
CA ALA A 166 -4.21 -15.25 17.32
C ALA A 166 -4.68 -14.33 18.46
N PRO A 167 -5.40 -14.83 19.48
CA PRO A 167 -5.98 -16.17 19.61
C PRO A 167 -6.96 -16.52 18.48
N SER A 168 -7.08 -17.80 18.13
CA SER A 168 -7.86 -18.27 16.98
C SER A 168 -9.37 -18.31 17.24
N TYR A 169 -9.96 -17.21 17.73
CA TYR A 169 -11.42 -17.06 17.86
C TYR A 169 -12.10 -17.19 16.50
N TRP A 170 -11.48 -16.61 15.48
CA TRP A 170 -11.77 -16.90 14.08
C TRP A 170 -10.76 -17.95 13.60
N PRO A 171 -11.20 -19.22 13.38
CA PRO A 171 -10.29 -20.32 13.10
C PRO A 171 -9.87 -20.33 11.62
N PHE A 172 -9.27 -19.24 11.15
CA PHE A 172 -8.75 -19.10 9.79
C PHE A 172 -7.36 -19.72 9.69
N TYR A 173 -7.30 -20.95 9.19
CA TYR A 173 -6.07 -21.69 8.94
C TYR A 173 -5.87 -21.82 7.42
N ASN A 174 -5.52 -20.72 6.77
CA ASN A 174 -5.38 -20.67 5.32
C ASN A 174 -4.01 -21.18 4.82
N ASP A 175 -3.10 -21.47 5.76
CA ASP A 175 -1.70 -21.76 5.47
C ASP A 175 -1.07 -20.66 4.61
N ASN A 176 -1.34 -19.40 4.98
CA ASN A 176 -0.72 -18.23 4.39
C ASN A 176 0.74 -18.10 4.89
N THR A 177 1.65 -17.60 4.05
CA THR A 177 3.05 -17.34 4.47
C THR A 177 3.19 -16.06 5.29
N THR A 178 2.79 -14.91 4.74
CA THR A 178 3.04 -13.59 5.34
C THR A 178 2.38 -13.39 6.71
N TRP A 179 1.13 -13.82 6.92
CA TRP A 179 0.41 -13.61 8.18
C TRP A 179 1.06 -14.41 9.32
N PRO A 180 1.03 -15.76 9.34
CA PRO A 180 1.73 -16.54 10.36
C PRO A 180 3.25 -16.30 10.44
N GLY A 181 3.90 -15.90 9.34
CA GLY A 181 5.31 -15.52 9.29
C GLY A 181 5.69 -14.41 10.29
N SER A 182 4.72 -13.56 10.66
CA SER A 182 4.85 -12.53 11.70
C SER A 182 5.39 -13.08 13.02
N TYR A 183 5.09 -14.34 13.36
CA TYR A 183 5.59 -15.01 14.55
C TYR A 183 7.14 -14.95 14.65
N ILE A 184 7.81 -15.22 13.52
CA ILE A 184 9.27 -15.25 13.43
C ILE A 184 9.82 -13.82 13.40
N ILE A 185 9.15 -12.91 12.69
CA ILE A 185 9.55 -11.50 12.57
C ILE A 185 9.48 -10.79 13.94
N ILE A 186 8.41 -11.00 14.69
CA ILE A 186 8.21 -10.44 16.03
C ILE A 186 9.23 -11.01 17.02
N ALA A 187 9.51 -12.31 16.97
CA ALA A 187 10.56 -12.91 17.81
C ALA A 187 11.93 -12.27 17.55
N ASN A 188 12.22 -11.94 16.29
CA ASN A 188 13.44 -11.22 15.90
C ASN A 188 13.44 -9.77 16.41
N MET A 189 12.30 -9.08 16.34
CA MET A 189 12.13 -7.75 16.93
C MET A 189 12.42 -7.77 18.43
N LEU A 190 11.82 -8.72 19.17
CA LEU A 190 12.01 -8.86 20.61
C LEU A 190 13.48 -9.06 20.99
N TYR A 191 14.21 -9.85 20.20
CA TYR A 191 15.64 -10.00 20.38
C TYR A 191 16.42 -8.73 20.05
N ASN A 192 16.18 -8.10 18.90
CA ASN A 192 16.94 -6.91 18.51
C ASN A 192 16.70 -5.71 19.44
N GLN A 193 15.45 -5.49 19.87
CA GLN A 193 15.06 -4.32 20.67
C GLN A 193 15.24 -4.51 22.18
N TYR A 194 15.11 -5.76 22.67
CA TYR A 194 15.10 -6.06 24.11
C TYR A 194 16.08 -7.16 24.54
N HIS A 195 16.82 -7.76 23.61
CA HIS A 195 17.73 -8.89 23.86
C HIS A 195 17.01 -10.11 24.48
N ASP A 196 15.73 -10.29 24.13
CA ASP A 196 14.92 -11.41 24.62
C ASP A 196 15.19 -12.72 23.86
N LEU A 197 16.36 -13.32 24.14
CA LEU A 197 16.71 -14.64 23.63
C LEU A 197 15.86 -15.76 24.25
N GLN A 198 15.23 -15.53 25.40
CA GLN A 198 14.41 -16.55 26.07
C GLN A 198 13.14 -16.83 25.30
N THR A 199 12.50 -15.78 24.77
CA THR A 199 11.33 -15.94 23.91
C THR A 199 11.68 -16.72 22.64
N ILE A 200 12.78 -16.40 21.95
CA ILE A 200 13.26 -17.21 20.82
C ILE A 200 13.45 -18.67 21.25
N ARG A 201 14.17 -18.93 22.36
CA ARG A 201 14.43 -20.30 22.85
C ARG A 201 13.15 -21.09 23.12
N ARG A 202 12.16 -20.46 23.75
CA ARG A 202 10.87 -21.07 24.09
C ARG A 202 10.07 -21.43 22.83
N HIS A 203 10.00 -20.50 21.89
CA HIS A 203 9.14 -20.59 20.72
C HIS A 203 9.79 -21.29 19.53
N TYR A 204 11.11 -21.45 19.51
CA TYR A 204 11.87 -22.05 18.42
C TYR A 204 11.33 -23.42 17.93
N PRO A 205 10.97 -24.39 18.81
CA PRO A 205 10.38 -25.64 18.34
C PRO A 205 9.04 -25.45 17.60
N SER A 206 8.21 -24.51 18.03
CA SER A 206 6.92 -24.18 17.42
C SER A 206 7.10 -23.45 16.08
N MET A 207 8.01 -22.47 16.02
CA MET A 207 8.37 -21.77 14.77
C MET A 207 8.94 -22.74 13.74
N LYS A 208 9.86 -23.62 14.15
CA LYS A 208 10.40 -24.68 13.29
C LYS A 208 9.30 -25.62 12.79
N LYS A 209 8.36 -26.02 13.65
CA LYS A 209 7.22 -26.87 13.26
C LYS A 209 6.36 -26.20 12.19
N TRP A 210 6.16 -24.89 12.27
CA TRP A 210 5.44 -24.14 11.23
C TRP A 210 6.25 -24.08 9.92
N ILE A 211 7.56 -23.83 9.97
CA ILE A 211 8.42 -23.90 8.78
C ILE A 211 8.37 -25.29 8.13
N ASP A 212 8.42 -26.36 8.91
CA ASP A 212 8.33 -27.74 8.42
C ASP A 212 6.95 -28.05 7.81
N HIS A 213 5.87 -27.53 8.39
CA HIS A 213 4.51 -27.60 7.82
C HIS A 213 4.42 -26.85 6.49
N MET A 214 4.82 -25.58 6.46
CA MET A 214 4.78 -24.74 5.26
C MET A 214 5.69 -25.26 4.14
N SER A 215 6.80 -25.92 4.48
CA SER A 215 7.70 -26.54 3.51
C SER A 215 7.00 -27.59 2.61
N GLN A 216 5.85 -28.13 3.02
CA GLN A 216 5.06 -29.06 2.21
C GLN A 216 4.40 -28.39 0.99
N TYR A 217 4.26 -27.07 1.02
CA TYR A 217 3.69 -26.26 -0.07
C TYR A 217 4.75 -25.68 -1.02
N VAL A 218 6.03 -25.89 -0.72
CA VAL A 218 7.13 -25.51 -1.60
C VAL A 218 7.20 -26.49 -2.76
N LYS A 219 7.16 -25.96 -3.98
CA LYS A 219 7.31 -26.72 -5.23
C LYS A 219 8.41 -26.07 -6.06
N ASP A 220 9.39 -26.86 -6.49
CA ASP A 220 10.55 -26.37 -7.25
C ASP A 220 11.24 -25.17 -6.55
N ASP A 221 11.37 -25.26 -5.23
CA ASP A 221 11.91 -24.21 -4.34
C ASP A 221 11.13 -22.87 -4.38
N ILE A 222 9.89 -22.87 -4.85
CA ILE A 222 8.95 -21.73 -4.83
C ILE A 222 7.84 -21.98 -3.82
N MET A 223 7.58 -21.00 -2.94
CA MET A 223 6.43 -21.04 -2.03
C MET A 223 5.16 -20.62 -2.78
N THR A 224 4.19 -21.53 -2.86
CA THR A 224 2.97 -21.34 -3.67
C THR A 224 1.78 -20.77 -2.87
N ARG A 225 1.98 -20.45 -1.59
CA ARG A 225 0.92 -20.12 -0.64
C ARG A 225 1.06 -18.73 -0.04
N ASP A 226 0.50 -17.74 -0.72
CA ASP A 226 0.14 -16.47 -0.11
C ASP A 226 -1.18 -15.98 -0.70
N THR A 227 -2.19 -15.85 0.16
CA THR A 227 -3.60 -15.73 -0.24
C THR A 227 -4.16 -14.32 -0.13
N TYR A 228 -3.68 -13.53 0.82
CA TYR A 228 -4.11 -12.14 0.99
C TYR A 228 -3.30 -11.20 0.07
N GLY A 229 -2.04 -11.55 -0.21
CA GLY A 229 -1.15 -10.74 -1.04
C GLY A 229 -0.82 -9.41 -0.39
N ASP A 230 -0.45 -8.44 -1.22
CA ASP A 230 -0.17 -7.08 -0.76
C ASP A 230 -1.48 -6.33 -0.45
N TRP A 231 -2.02 -6.60 0.74
CA TRP A 231 -3.37 -6.19 1.12
C TRP A 231 -3.56 -4.68 1.11
N CYS A 232 -4.68 -4.21 0.56
CA CYS A 232 -5.03 -2.79 0.47
C CYS A 232 -4.00 -1.91 -0.29
N VAL A 233 -3.40 -2.45 -1.37
CA VAL A 233 -2.74 -1.62 -2.40
C VAL A 233 -3.71 -0.51 -2.85
N PRO A 234 -3.27 0.77 -2.88
CA PRO A 234 -4.15 1.89 -3.17
C PRO A 234 -4.81 1.73 -4.55
N PRO A 235 -6.15 1.67 -4.62
CA PRO A 235 -6.84 1.48 -5.87
C PRO A 235 -6.73 2.68 -6.80
N GLU A 236 -6.92 2.43 -8.08
CA GLU A 236 -7.02 3.44 -9.13
C GLU A 236 -8.29 4.31 -9.00
N GLU A 237 -9.33 3.80 -8.36
CA GLU A 237 -10.60 4.50 -8.13
C GLU A 237 -10.96 4.52 -6.63
N LEU A 238 -11.36 5.69 -6.12
CA LEU A 238 -11.54 5.94 -4.68
C LEU A 238 -12.66 5.16 -3.99
N HIS A 239 -13.60 4.55 -4.74
CA HIS A 239 -14.68 3.77 -4.15
C HIS A 239 -14.35 2.28 -4.01
N LEU A 240 -13.23 1.82 -4.59
CA LEU A 240 -12.79 0.44 -4.51
C LEU A 240 -12.12 0.16 -3.16
N ILE A 241 -12.17 -1.10 -2.73
CA ILE A 241 -11.36 -1.61 -1.60
C ILE A 241 -9.99 -2.06 -2.11
N HIS A 242 -9.99 -2.78 -3.23
CA HIS A 242 -8.78 -3.37 -3.83
C HIS A 242 -8.58 -2.83 -5.24
N SER A 243 -7.31 -2.58 -5.58
CA SER A 243 -6.89 -2.28 -6.95
C SER A 243 -7.30 -3.41 -7.91
N ASN A 244 -7.94 -3.07 -9.02
CA ASN A 244 -8.18 -4.03 -10.10
C ASN A 244 -7.07 -3.98 -11.16
N ASP A 245 -6.12 -3.04 -11.05
CA ASP A 245 -4.97 -2.96 -11.95
C ASP A 245 -3.92 -4.05 -11.65
N PRO A 246 -3.74 -5.04 -12.55
CA PRO A 246 -2.77 -6.12 -12.35
C PRO A 246 -1.31 -5.63 -12.36
N ASN A 247 -1.02 -4.40 -12.79
CA ASN A 247 0.32 -3.82 -12.72
C ASN A 247 0.66 -3.26 -11.33
N ARG A 248 -0.34 -3.13 -10.45
CA ARG A 248 -0.16 -2.67 -9.05
C ARG A 248 -0.08 -3.84 -8.09
N THR A 249 -0.89 -4.88 -8.31
CA THR A 249 -0.96 -6.06 -7.44
C THR A 249 0.20 -7.01 -7.67
N THR A 250 0.78 -7.57 -6.61
CA THR A 250 1.91 -8.51 -6.72
C THR A 250 1.44 -9.95 -6.54
N SER A 251 1.97 -10.87 -7.34
CA SER A 251 1.63 -12.30 -7.24
C SER A 251 1.91 -12.86 -5.85
N GLY A 252 0.97 -13.63 -5.30
CA GLY A 252 1.14 -14.34 -4.03
C GLY A 252 2.32 -15.31 -4.03
N GLU A 253 2.66 -15.93 -5.17
CA GLU A 253 3.85 -16.80 -5.24
C GLU A 253 5.15 -16.00 -5.05
N LEU A 254 5.21 -14.78 -5.59
CA LEU A 254 6.37 -13.90 -5.41
C LEU A 254 6.47 -13.49 -3.95
N ILE A 255 5.36 -13.00 -3.38
CA ILE A 255 5.29 -12.57 -1.97
C ILE A 255 5.67 -13.73 -1.05
N GLY A 256 4.99 -14.86 -1.16
CA GLY A 256 5.20 -16.03 -0.31
C GLY A 256 6.63 -16.56 -0.42
N THR A 257 7.22 -16.61 -1.62
CA THR A 257 8.61 -17.08 -1.79
C THR A 257 9.60 -16.10 -1.18
N ALA A 258 9.39 -14.79 -1.37
CA ALA A 258 10.26 -13.77 -0.81
C ALA A 258 10.22 -13.77 0.73
N TYR A 259 9.03 -13.85 1.33
CA TYR A 259 8.87 -13.93 2.79
C TYR A 259 9.41 -15.23 3.36
N PHE A 260 9.11 -16.38 2.75
CA PHE A 260 9.62 -17.65 3.26
C PHE A 260 11.15 -17.72 3.19
N HIS A 261 11.77 -17.12 2.16
CA HIS A 261 13.22 -16.93 2.11
C HIS A 261 13.72 -16.09 3.30
N HIS A 262 13.07 -14.96 3.60
CA HIS A 262 13.42 -14.11 4.73
C HIS A 262 13.27 -14.84 6.08
N GLU A 263 12.17 -15.56 6.27
CA GLU A 263 11.89 -16.36 7.47
C GLU A 263 12.92 -17.49 7.65
N LEU A 264 13.36 -18.15 6.58
CA LEU A 264 14.45 -19.12 6.62
C LEU A 264 15.78 -18.47 7.05
N LYS A 265 16.06 -17.24 6.62
CA LYS A 265 17.22 -16.47 7.11
C LYS A 265 17.09 -16.15 8.60
N LEU A 266 15.91 -15.75 9.07
CA LEU A 266 15.66 -15.51 10.49
C LEU A 266 15.80 -16.80 11.32
N MET A 267 15.29 -17.93 10.82
CA MET A 267 15.44 -19.23 11.47
C MET A 267 16.89 -19.73 11.47
N THR A 268 17.66 -19.42 10.43
CA THR A 268 19.12 -19.63 10.42
C THR A 268 19.76 -18.87 11.57
N ARG A 269 19.46 -17.57 11.70
CA ARG A 269 19.95 -16.72 12.79
C ARG A 269 19.55 -17.26 14.17
N PHE A 270 18.29 -17.66 14.34
CA PHE A 270 17.81 -18.21 15.62
C PHE A 270 18.51 -19.52 15.98
N ALA A 271 18.73 -20.40 15.00
CA ALA A 271 19.46 -21.63 15.20
C ALA A 271 20.91 -21.34 15.64
N GLU A 272 21.59 -20.37 15.02
CA GLU A 272 22.93 -19.92 15.40
C GLU A 272 22.98 -19.37 16.83
N LEU A 273 22.04 -18.48 17.19
CA LEU A 273 21.92 -17.92 18.55
C LEU A 273 21.68 -19.00 19.62
N LEU A 274 21.08 -20.12 19.24
CA LEU A 274 20.82 -21.27 20.11
C LEU A 274 21.90 -22.36 20.04
N GLY A 275 22.96 -22.17 19.26
CA GLY A 275 24.05 -23.16 19.11
C GLY A 275 23.67 -24.41 18.29
N LYS A 276 22.64 -24.30 17.44
CA LYS A 276 22.09 -25.40 16.61
C LYS A 276 22.66 -25.35 15.18
N ALA A 277 23.97 -25.53 15.05
CA ALA A 277 24.69 -25.36 13.78
C ALA A 277 24.14 -26.21 12.62
N ASP A 278 23.74 -27.45 12.88
CA ASP A 278 23.19 -28.34 11.83
C ASP A 278 21.84 -27.84 11.30
N GLU A 279 20.95 -27.37 12.19
CA GLU A 279 19.66 -26.80 11.80
C GLU A 279 19.85 -25.47 11.05
N ALA A 280 20.80 -24.64 11.50
CA ALA A 280 21.18 -23.41 10.80
C ALA A 280 21.64 -23.70 9.37
N ALA A 281 22.47 -24.72 9.17
CA ALA A 281 22.91 -25.14 7.83
C ALA A 281 21.75 -25.59 6.94
N VAL A 282 20.77 -26.31 7.49
CA VAL A 282 19.55 -26.73 6.74
C VAL A 282 18.77 -25.51 6.25
N PHE A 283 18.46 -24.55 7.14
CA PHE A 283 17.71 -23.35 6.76
C PHE A 283 18.48 -22.50 5.76
N ARG A 284 19.79 -22.33 5.95
CA ARG A 284 20.67 -21.58 5.03
C ARG A 284 20.68 -22.19 3.63
N ASN A 285 20.78 -23.51 3.52
CA ASN A 285 20.77 -24.21 2.24
C ASN A 285 19.41 -24.09 1.52
N ARG A 286 18.29 -24.17 2.26
CA ARG A 286 16.95 -23.95 1.70
C ARG A 286 16.77 -22.51 1.22
N ALA A 287 17.21 -21.52 2.00
CA ALA A 287 17.16 -20.11 1.58
C ALA A 287 17.99 -19.90 0.30
N ALA A 288 19.20 -20.46 0.20
CA ALA A 288 20.03 -20.35 -1.00
C ALA A 288 19.38 -20.99 -2.25
N ALA A 289 18.76 -22.17 -2.11
CA ALA A 289 18.02 -22.82 -3.19
C ALA A 289 16.82 -21.96 -3.62
N MET A 290 16.03 -21.47 -2.66
CA MET A 290 14.88 -20.61 -2.90
C MET A 290 15.26 -19.28 -3.57
N LYS A 291 16.36 -18.64 -3.18
CA LYS A 291 16.88 -17.44 -3.87
C LYS A 291 17.21 -17.72 -5.35
N THR A 292 17.78 -18.89 -5.63
CA THR A 292 18.11 -19.30 -6.99
C THR A 292 16.84 -19.53 -7.82
N ALA A 293 15.87 -20.26 -7.28
CA ALA A 293 14.59 -20.51 -7.94
C ALA A 293 13.77 -19.22 -8.12
N PHE A 294 13.75 -18.34 -7.12
CA PHE A 294 13.09 -17.04 -7.16
C PHE A 294 13.60 -16.20 -8.33
N ASN A 295 14.92 -16.06 -8.46
CA ASN A 295 15.52 -15.31 -9.58
C ASN A 295 15.25 -15.99 -10.92
N THR A 296 15.31 -17.32 -10.98
CA THR A 296 14.99 -18.06 -12.21
C THR A 296 13.55 -17.83 -12.67
N LYS A 297 12.60 -17.75 -11.73
CA LYS A 297 11.17 -17.61 -12.05
C LYS A 297 10.74 -16.16 -12.28
N PHE A 298 11.24 -15.23 -11.45
CA PHE A 298 10.68 -13.88 -11.37
C PHE A 298 11.58 -12.78 -11.93
N LEU A 299 12.90 -12.97 -12.06
CA LEU A 299 13.79 -11.96 -12.63
C LEU A 299 13.87 -12.12 -14.15
N SER A 300 13.38 -11.13 -14.89
CA SER A 300 13.72 -10.93 -16.30
C SER A 300 15.04 -10.16 -16.39
N THR A 301 15.86 -10.45 -17.41
CA THR A 301 17.07 -9.66 -17.73
C THR A 301 16.92 -8.81 -19.00
N ASP A 302 15.80 -8.91 -19.71
CA ASP A 302 15.47 -8.06 -20.86
C ASP A 302 13.94 -7.84 -20.98
N PRO A 303 13.42 -6.72 -20.49
CA PRO A 303 14.10 -5.74 -19.63
C PRO A 303 14.42 -6.33 -18.25
N VAL A 304 15.36 -5.72 -17.51
CA VAL A 304 15.72 -6.14 -16.14
C VAL A 304 14.61 -5.72 -15.18
N LEU A 305 13.78 -6.67 -14.74
CA LEU A 305 12.66 -6.42 -13.81
C LEU A 305 12.25 -7.69 -13.05
N TYR A 306 11.54 -7.51 -11.94
CA TYR A 306 10.86 -8.61 -11.25
C TYR A 306 9.39 -8.67 -11.64
N ALA A 307 8.93 -9.81 -12.15
CA ALA A 307 7.53 -10.09 -12.49
C ALA A 307 6.83 -8.96 -13.26
N ASN A 308 5.85 -8.30 -12.65
CA ASN A 308 5.10 -7.18 -13.26
C ASN A 308 5.68 -5.79 -12.93
N ASN A 309 6.86 -5.72 -12.32
CA ASN A 309 7.51 -4.49 -11.89
C ASN A 309 6.63 -3.64 -10.94
N SER A 310 5.79 -4.28 -10.12
CA SER A 310 5.10 -3.59 -9.03
C SER A 310 6.12 -3.04 -8.02
N GLN A 311 5.71 -2.03 -7.22
CA GLN A 311 6.57 -1.50 -6.16
C GLN A 311 6.96 -2.63 -5.19
N THR A 312 5.98 -3.39 -4.71
CA THR A 312 6.19 -4.49 -3.76
C THR A 312 7.12 -5.59 -4.30
N ALA A 313 7.03 -5.97 -5.58
CA ALA A 313 7.94 -6.95 -6.15
C ALA A 313 9.41 -6.51 -6.05
N SER A 314 9.69 -5.24 -6.39
CA SER A 314 11.03 -4.68 -6.32
C SER A 314 11.50 -4.49 -4.88
N ILE A 315 10.62 -3.99 -4.00
CA ILE A 315 10.90 -3.77 -2.58
C ILE A 315 11.30 -5.08 -1.90
N LEU A 316 10.49 -6.14 -2.03
CA LEU A 316 10.78 -7.41 -1.38
C LEU A 316 12.08 -8.04 -1.91
N ALA A 317 12.33 -7.96 -3.22
CA ALA A 317 13.55 -8.49 -3.81
C ALA A 317 14.81 -7.76 -3.29
N LEU A 318 14.75 -6.43 -3.19
CA LEU A 318 15.85 -5.58 -2.69
C LEU A 318 16.11 -5.79 -1.20
N THR A 319 15.05 -5.84 -0.41
CA THR A 319 15.11 -5.92 1.06
C THR A 319 15.54 -7.31 1.54
N PHE A 320 15.06 -8.38 0.90
CA PHE A 320 15.38 -9.75 1.31
C PHE A 320 16.63 -10.30 0.61
N GLU A 321 17.47 -9.42 0.06
CA GLU A 321 18.75 -9.77 -0.58
C GLU A 321 18.59 -10.82 -1.69
N LEU A 322 17.48 -10.78 -2.43
CA LEU A 322 17.20 -11.71 -3.53
C LEU A 322 17.89 -11.25 -4.82
N VAL A 323 18.01 -9.94 -5.03
CA VAL A 323 18.61 -9.38 -6.27
C VAL A 323 20.08 -9.77 -6.42
N PRO A 324 20.50 -10.27 -7.59
CA PRO A 324 21.92 -10.38 -7.93
C PRO A 324 22.58 -8.99 -7.92
N GLU A 325 23.80 -8.90 -7.38
CA GLU A 325 24.48 -7.61 -7.14
C GLU A 325 24.58 -6.73 -8.40
N ASN A 326 24.85 -7.34 -9.55
CA ASN A 326 24.98 -6.64 -10.83
C ASN A 326 23.66 -6.02 -11.35
N TYR A 327 22.50 -6.43 -10.82
CA TYR A 327 21.19 -5.87 -11.18
C TYR A 327 20.60 -5.00 -10.07
N ARG A 328 21.21 -4.98 -8.88
CA ARG A 328 20.65 -4.31 -7.70
C ARG A 328 20.35 -2.83 -7.95
N GLN A 329 21.31 -2.09 -8.52
CA GLN A 329 21.14 -0.68 -8.84
C GLN A 329 19.99 -0.46 -9.85
N GLN A 330 19.93 -1.26 -10.91
CA GLN A 330 18.90 -1.11 -11.95
C GLN A 330 17.49 -1.42 -11.42
N ILE A 331 17.33 -2.47 -10.60
CA ILE A 331 16.04 -2.77 -9.94
C ILE A 331 15.61 -1.63 -9.01
N PHE A 332 16.56 -1.04 -8.29
CA PHE A 332 16.27 0.12 -7.45
C PHE A 332 15.89 1.36 -8.27
N GLU A 333 16.58 1.63 -9.38
CA GLU A 333 16.22 2.70 -10.31
C GLU A 333 14.83 2.49 -10.91
N ASN A 334 14.45 1.26 -11.24
CA ASN A 334 13.08 0.94 -11.67
C ASN A 334 12.05 1.25 -10.59
N LEU A 335 12.33 0.91 -9.32
CA LEU A 335 11.46 1.26 -8.19
C LEU A 335 11.32 2.78 -8.04
N VAL A 336 12.42 3.52 -8.18
CA VAL A 336 12.42 4.99 -8.18
C VAL A 336 11.54 5.54 -9.30
N VAL A 337 11.66 5.02 -10.53
CA VAL A 337 10.80 5.42 -11.67
C VAL A 337 9.35 5.05 -11.40
N LYS A 338 9.07 3.89 -10.81
CA LYS A 338 7.73 3.44 -10.46
C LYS A 338 7.07 4.39 -9.44
N ILE A 339 7.81 4.84 -8.43
CA ILE A 339 7.30 5.75 -7.40
C ILE A 339 7.20 7.17 -7.92
N MET A 340 8.30 7.74 -8.42
CA MET A 340 8.40 9.16 -8.74
C MET A 340 7.90 9.51 -10.13
N GLY A 341 7.89 8.56 -11.05
CA GLY A 341 7.34 8.71 -12.39
C GLY A 341 5.89 8.26 -12.45
N GLU A 342 5.63 6.96 -12.28
CA GLU A 342 4.27 6.39 -12.47
C GLU A 342 3.34 6.77 -11.32
N GLY A 343 3.86 6.73 -10.10
CA GLY A 343 3.14 7.10 -8.88
C GLY A 343 3.18 8.60 -8.55
N ASP A 344 3.87 9.44 -9.32
CA ASP A 344 4.03 10.89 -9.05
C ASP A 344 4.48 11.21 -7.60
N GLY A 345 5.31 10.35 -7.02
CA GLY A 345 5.79 10.45 -5.64
C GLY A 345 4.74 10.09 -4.59
N HIS A 346 3.88 9.12 -4.87
CA HIS A 346 2.89 8.56 -3.94
C HIS A 346 3.21 7.11 -3.56
N VAL A 347 2.66 6.68 -2.43
CA VAL A 347 2.77 5.29 -1.96
C VAL A 347 1.97 4.41 -2.92
N GLY A 348 2.56 3.33 -3.43
CA GLY A 348 1.89 2.38 -4.34
C GLY A 348 1.87 0.95 -3.81
N THR A 349 2.04 0.78 -2.50
CA THR A 349 2.08 -0.51 -1.81
C THR A 349 0.88 -0.68 -0.89
N GLY A 350 0.49 -1.94 -0.68
CA GLY A 350 -0.37 -2.33 0.43
C GLY A 350 0.44 -2.57 1.70
N LEU A 351 -0.10 -3.41 2.58
CA LEU A 351 0.49 -3.86 3.84
C LEU A 351 1.89 -4.45 3.63
N VAL A 352 2.03 -5.42 2.73
CA VAL A 352 3.24 -6.25 2.59
C VAL A 352 4.42 -5.44 2.05
N GLY A 353 4.18 -4.60 1.04
CA GLY A 353 5.21 -3.70 0.52
C GLY A 353 5.52 -2.55 1.49
N GLY A 354 4.51 -2.03 2.17
CA GLY A 354 4.62 -0.91 3.12
C GLY A 354 5.52 -1.23 4.31
N GLN A 355 5.62 -2.50 4.71
CA GLN A 355 6.51 -2.97 5.79
C GLN A 355 8.02 -2.74 5.54
N TRP A 356 8.42 -2.36 4.33
CA TRP A 356 9.84 -2.22 3.96
C TRP A 356 10.14 -0.99 3.11
N LEU A 357 9.11 -0.24 2.70
CA LEU A 357 9.19 0.81 1.70
C LEU A 357 10.14 1.95 2.11
N MET A 358 10.02 2.44 3.34
CA MET A 358 10.72 3.66 3.74
C MET A 358 12.21 3.42 3.93
N ARG A 359 12.57 2.29 4.55
CA ARG A 359 13.98 1.92 4.74
C ARG A 359 14.63 1.41 3.46
N VAL A 360 13.93 0.69 2.57
CA VAL A 360 14.56 0.28 1.31
C VAL A 360 14.94 1.49 0.45
N LEU A 361 14.15 2.57 0.49
CA LEU A 361 14.51 3.83 -0.17
C LEU A 361 15.73 4.48 0.48
N SER A 362 15.74 4.55 1.81
CA SER A 362 16.78 5.24 2.58
C SER A 362 18.13 4.50 2.53
N ASP A 363 18.13 3.18 2.73
CA ASP A 363 19.32 2.32 2.69
C ASP A 363 19.97 2.26 1.30
N ASN A 364 19.20 2.53 0.22
CA ASN A 364 19.72 2.62 -1.14
C ASN A 364 19.96 4.09 -1.58
N GLY A 365 20.07 5.02 -0.63
CA GLY A 365 20.53 6.38 -0.88
C GLY A 365 19.47 7.35 -1.41
N ARG A 366 18.17 7.01 -1.29
CA ARG A 366 17.04 7.89 -1.61
C ARG A 366 16.10 8.20 -0.42
N PRO A 367 16.63 8.62 0.73
CA PRO A 367 15.79 9.07 1.84
C PRO A 367 14.98 10.34 1.50
N ASP A 368 15.33 11.05 0.40
CA ASP A 368 14.51 12.13 -0.16
C ASP A 368 13.16 11.66 -0.69
N ILE A 369 13.09 10.47 -1.30
CA ILE A 369 11.83 9.88 -1.75
C ILE A 369 11.02 9.44 -0.54
N ALA A 370 11.65 8.81 0.46
CA ALA A 370 10.98 8.46 1.71
C ALA A 370 10.37 9.71 2.38
N TYR A 371 11.12 10.82 2.43
CA TYR A 371 10.59 12.11 2.90
C TYR A 371 9.42 12.61 2.06
N ARG A 372 9.51 12.55 0.73
CA ARG A 372 8.41 12.91 -0.18
C ARG A 372 7.15 12.12 0.15
N LEU A 373 7.24 10.81 0.36
CA LEU A 373 6.10 9.95 0.71
C LEU A 373 5.51 10.32 2.09
N ALA A 374 6.36 10.51 3.10
CA ALA A 374 5.96 10.85 4.47
C ALA A 374 5.32 12.24 4.60
N SER A 375 5.64 13.16 3.69
CA SER A 375 5.15 14.55 3.70
C SER A 375 4.12 14.84 2.61
N ASN A 376 3.70 13.85 1.83
CA ASN A 376 2.72 14.05 0.77
C ASN A 376 1.30 14.23 1.34
N GLU A 377 0.54 15.18 0.81
CA GLU A 377 -0.82 15.53 1.25
C GLU A 377 -1.92 15.02 0.31
N THR A 378 -1.56 14.52 -0.88
CA THR A 378 -2.52 14.06 -1.88
C THR A 378 -2.64 12.54 -1.91
N TYR A 379 -3.79 12.05 -2.38
CA TYR A 379 -4.06 10.62 -2.43
C TYR A 379 -3.14 9.89 -3.44
N PRO A 380 -2.63 8.69 -3.11
CA PRO A 380 -2.65 8.02 -1.80
C PRO A 380 -1.47 8.45 -0.90
N SER A 381 -1.78 8.89 0.33
CA SER A 381 -0.75 9.20 1.34
C SER A 381 -1.31 9.24 2.77
N TRP A 382 -0.43 9.22 3.77
CA TRP A 382 -0.84 9.48 5.17
C TRP A 382 -1.29 10.93 5.37
N GLY A 383 -0.67 11.87 4.65
CA GLY A 383 -1.07 13.27 4.73
C GLY A 383 -2.47 13.51 4.15
N TYR A 384 -2.89 12.75 3.14
CA TYR A 384 -4.27 12.77 2.65
C TYR A 384 -5.26 12.40 3.75
N MET A 385 -4.98 11.36 4.55
CA MET A 385 -5.82 11.01 5.71
C MET A 385 -5.94 12.20 6.67
N VAL A 386 -4.83 12.88 6.97
CA VAL A 386 -4.82 14.09 7.82
C VAL A 386 -5.66 15.22 7.20
N GLN A 387 -5.56 15.45 5.88
CA GLN A 387 -6.35 16.46 5.18
C GLN A 387 -7.86 16.17 5.21
N GLN A 388 -8.24 14.89 5.30
CA GLN A 388 -9.63 14.48 5.51
C GLN A 388 -10.05 14.47 7.00
N GLY A 389 -9.20 14.96 7.91
CA GLY A 389 -9.52 15.11 9.33
C GLY A 389 -9.30 13.86 10.19
N ALA A 390 -8.53 12.89 9.71
CA ALA A 390 -8.17 11.70 10.47
C ALA A 390 -7.39 12.03 11.75
N THR A 391 -7.71 11.33 12.84
CA THR A 391 -6.99 11.38 14.13
C THR A 391 -6.28 10.08 14.48
N THR A 392 -6.35 9.11 13.58
CA THR A 392 -5.82 7.75 13.62
C THR A 392 -5.44 7.36 12.20
N ILE A 393 -4.76 6.23 12.00
CA ILE A 393 -4.47 5.70 10.67
C ILE A 393 -5.67 4.86 10.21
N TRP A 394 -5.96 4.90 8.91
CA TRP A 394 -7.10 4.19 8.32
C TRP A 394 -6.69 2.82 7.78
N GLU A 395 -7.67 1.93 7.60
CA GLU A 395 -7.50 0.63 6.94
C GLU A 395 -7.24 0.79 5.44
N LEU A 396 -7.91 1.76 4.80
CA LEU A 396 -7.78 2.04 3.38
C LEU A 396 -7.14 3.42 3.17
N TRP A 397 -6.27 3.54 2.16
CA TRP A 397 -5.72 4.83 1.72
C TRP A 397 -6.82 5.83 1.33
N ASN A 398 -7.96 5.32 0.84
CA ASN A 398 -9.16 6.02 0.42
C ASN A 398 -10.32 5.89 1.42
N GLY A 399 -10.04 5.74 2.73
CA GLY A 399 -11.06 5.46 3.75
C GLY A 399 -12.23 6.46 3.85
N ASP A 400 -12.11 7.67 3.30
CA ASP A 400 -13.24 8.62 3.23
C ASP A 400 -14.26 8.31 2.11
N LYS A 401 -13.89 7.49 1.13
CA LYS A 401 -14.70 7.11 -0.04
C LYS A 401 -14.87 5.61 -0.25
N GLY A 402 -14.00 4.79 0.35
CA GLY A 402 -14.01 3.34 0.20
C GLY A 402 -15.29 2.70 0.72
N ASP A 403 -15.62 1.53 0.16
CA ASP A 403 -16.80 0.76 0.53
C ASP A 403 -16.83 0.45 2.05
N PRO A 404 -17.97 0.68 2.74
CA PRO A 404 -18.05 0.54 4.19
C PRO A 404 -17.87 -0.90 4.71
N GLY A 405 -18.00 -1.94 3.87
CA GLY A 405 -17.90 -3.34 4.30
C GLY A 405 -16.52 -3.72 4.88
N MET A 406 -15.48 -2.95 4.55
CA MET A 406 -14.13 -3.10 5.07
C MET A 406 -13.40 -1.74 5.04
N ASN A 407 -13.82 -0.83 5.94
CA ASN A 407 -13.30 0.53 5.97
C ASN A 407 -13.25 1.10 7.39
N SER A 408 -12.29 0.61 8.18
CA SER A 408 -11.97 1.11 9.51
C SER A 408 -11.22 2.43 9.44
N HIS A 409 -11.62 3.42 10.26
CA HIS A 409 -10.88 4.66 10.44
C HIS A 409 -9.85 4.58 11.58
N ASN A 410 -9.66 3.41 12.18
CA ASN A 410 -8.63 3.15 13.17
C ASN A 410 -8.01 1.76 12.95
N HIS A 411 -6.99 1.74 12.10
CA HIS A 411 -6.23 0.56 11.71
C HIS A 411 -4.76 0.91 11.62
N VAL A 412 -3.88 -0.07 11.76
CA VAL A 412 -2.43 0.17 11.91
C VAL A 412 -1.56 -0.30 10.75
N MET A 413 -2.07 -1.21 9.93
CA MET A 413 -1.28 -1.97 8.96
C MET A 413 -0.65 -1.08 7.88
N LEU A 414 -1.29 0.03 7.53
CA LEU A 414 -0.76 0.98 6.57
C LEU A 414 0.35 1.88 7.15
N LEU A 415 0.71 1.72 8.43
CA LEU A 415 1.93 2.32 8.96
C LEU A 415 3.18 1.69 8.36
N GLY A 416 3.17 0.37 8.11
CA GLY A 416 4.34 -0.35 7.62
C GLY A 416 5.59 -0.05 8.46
N ASP A 417 6.68 0.38 7.80
CA ASP A 417 7.90 0.81 8.49
C ASP A 417 8.04 2.33 8.70
N LEU A 418 6.97 3.13 8.52
CA LEU A 418 7.02 4.59 8.68
C LEU A 418 7.53 5.04 10.06
N ILE A 419 7.01 4.44 11.13
CA ILE A 419 7.44 4.79 12.49
C ILE A 419 8.89 4.36 12.72
N THR A 420 9.28 3.19 12.22
CA THR A 420 10.68 2.76 12.27
C THR A 420 11.57 3.79 11.58
N TRP A 421 11.18 4.27 10.40
CA TRP A 421 11.91 5.29 9.64
C TRP A 421 11.98 6.65 10.38
N PHE A 422 10.94 7.05 11.11
CA PHE A 422 11.00 8.24 11.96
C PHE A 422 12.10 8.14 13.02
N TYR A 423 12.25 7.00 13.69
CA TYR A 423 13.28 6.85 14.72
C TYR A 423 14.66 6.52 14.15
N GLU A 424 14.76 5.57 13.22
CA GLU A 424 16.04 5.06 12.71
C GLU A 424 16.69 6.02 11.71
N ASP A 425 15.91 6.61 10.79
CA ASP A 425 16.44 7.44 9.71
C ASP A 425 16.32 8.93 10.03
N LEU A 426 15.15 9.45 10.41
CA LEU A 426 15.04 10.87 10.77
C LEU A 426 15.68 11.18 12.12
N GLY A 427 15.36 10.37 13.13
CA GLY A 427 15.92 10.46 14.47
C GLY A 427 17.35 9.95 14.55
N GLY A 428 17.78 9.04 13.68
CA GLY A 428 19.11 8.45 13.78
C GLY A 428 19.29 7.63 15.05
N ILE A 429 18.29 6.86 15.49
CA ILE A 429 18.37 5.96 16.65
C ILE A 429 18.02 4.55 16.19
N GLN A 430 19.04 3.72 15.97
CA GLN A 430 18.87 2.33 15.56
C GLN A 430 19.63 1.40 16.50
N SER A 431 19.00 0.29 16.92
CA SER A 431 19.72 -0.78 17.63
C SER A 431 20.62 -1.52 16.63
N ASP A 432 21.86 -1.77 17.03
CA ASP A 432 22.75 -2.67 16.29
C ASP A 432 22.22 -4.11 16.39
N PRO A 433 21.90 -4.80 15.27
CA PRO A 433 21.44 -6.18 15.31
C PRO A 433 22.51 -7.16 15.80
N ASP A 434 23.81 -6.85 15.69
CA ASP A 434 24.89 -7.70 16.19
C ASP A 434 25.15 -7.48 17.68
N ASN A 435 24.73 -6.33 18.21
CA ASN A 435 24.83 -5.94 19.62
C ASN A 435 23.47 -5.42 20.11
N PRO A 436 22.50 -6.34 20.33
CA PRO A 436 21.09 -6.02 20.50
C PRO A 436 20.78 -5.19 21.75
N ALA A 437 19.52 -4.77 21.84
CA ALA A 437 18.94 -3.96 22.90
C ALA A 437 19.64 -2.62 23.12
N PHE A 438 20.17 -2.04 22.05
CA PHE A 438 20.91 -0.78 22.09
C PHE A 438 22.16 -0.84 22.98
N SER A 439 22.74 -2.02 23.20
CA SER A 439 24.07 -2.14 23.83
C SER A 439 25.14 -1.50 22.94
N HIS A 440 24.99 -1.60 21.62
CA HIS A 440 25.56 -0.68 20.64
C HIS A 440 24.45 0.01 19.85
N ILE A 441 24.61 1.31 19.60
CA ILE A 441 23.62 2.15 18.90
C ILE A 441 24.21 2.64 17.58
N ILE A 442 23.47 2.47 16.49
CA ILE A 442 23.79 3.11 15.22
C ILE A 442 23.05 4.44 15.18
N MET A 443 23.80 5.54 15.18
CA MET A 443 23.26 6.89 15.11
C MET A 443 23.56 7.56 13.77
N ARG A 444 22.57 7.54 12.87
CA ARG A 444 22.72 7.96 11.47
C ARG A 444 21.49 8.75 10.98
N PRO A 445 21.32 10.02 11.40
CA PRO A 445 20.18 10.82 10.95
C PRO A 445 20.30 11.19 9.46
N GLU A 446 19.19 11.16 8.74
CA GLU A 446 19.03 11.60 7.35
C GLU A 446 18.54 13.04 7.30
N ILE A 447 19.30 13.90 6.60
CA ILE A 447 19.02 15.33 6.50
C ILE A 447 18.28 15.60 5.19
N VAL A 448 16.96 15.52 5.24
CA VAL A 448 16.09 15.46 4.04
C VAL A 448 15.11 16.62 3.96
N GLY A 449 14.74 16.95 2.71
CA GLY A 449 13.71 17.94 2.39
C GLY A 449 13.95 19.32 2.99
N ASP A 450 12.89 19.85 3.61
CA ASP A 450 12.83 21.14 4.27
C ASP A 450 12.86 21.03 5.81
N LEU A 451 13.21 19.85 6.36
CA LEU A 451 13.33 19.67 7.79
C LEU A 451 14.46 20.55 8.38
N ARG A 452 14.07 21.38 9.35
CA ARG A 452 14.96 22.27 10.10
C ARG A 452 15.43 21.65 11.40
N PHE A 453 14.63 20.78 12.00
CA PHE A 453 15.04 20.00 13.17
C PHE A 453 14.27 18.69 13.25
N VAL A 454 14.89 17.71 13.91
CA VAL A 454 14.23 16.50 14.43
C VAL A 454 14.74 16.26 15.84
N SER A 455 13.83 15.94 16.76
CA SER A 455 14.11 15.52 18.12
C SER A 455 13.43 14.18 18.37
N ALA A 456 14.23 13.17 18.69
CA ALA A 456 13.78 11.83 19.00
C ALA A 456 14.43 11.37 20.32
N SER A 457 13.66 10.63 21.13
CA SER A 457 14.17 9.95 22.30
C SER A 457 13.55 8.57 22.42
N HIS A 458 14.32 7.60 22.87
CA HIS A 458 13.84 6.25 23.16
C HIS A 458 14.50 5.74 24.44
N ARG A 459 13.69 5.30 25.41
CA ARG A 459 14.20 4.67 26.64
C ARG A 459 14.33 3.17 26.45
N SER A 460 15.53 2.73 26.09
CA SER A 460 15.87 1.31 25.97
C SER A 460 16.02 0.64 27.34
N THR A 461 16.31 -0.66 27.33
CA THR A 461 16.63 -1.43 28.55
C THR A 461 17.89 -0.92 29.28
N HIS A 462 18.73 -0.12 28.62
CA HIS A 462 19.94 0.48 29.19
C HIS A 462 19.73 1.93 29.68
N GLY A 463 18.62 2.58 29.30
CA GLY A 463 18.30 3.94 29.69
C GLY A 463 17.90 4.83 28.52
N MET A 464 17.93 6.14 28.74
CA MET A 464 17.45 7.12 27.77
C MET A 464 18.48 7.37 26.67
N ILE A 465 18.10 7.09 25.42
CA ILE A 465 18.81 7.50 24.21
C ILE A 465 18.17 8.78 23.69
N ARG A 466 18.97 9.79 23.35
CA ARG A 466 18.48 11.05 22.77
C ARG A 466 19.21 11.36 21.49
N SER A 467 18.48 11.92 20.52
CA SER A 467 19.01 12.46 19.29
C SER A 467 18.20 13.70 18.90
N ALA A 468 18.85 14.86 18.92
CA ALA A 468 18.20 16.12 18.58
C ALA A 468 19.12 16.94 17.67
N TRP A 469 18.80 16.94 16.37
CA TRP A 469 19.55 17.73 15.40
C TRP A 469 18.76 18.93 14.93
N LYS A 470 19.49 20.00 14.58
CA LYS A 470 18.95 21.23 13.99
C LYS A 470 19.89 21.78 12.91
N ASN A 471 19.27 22.34 11.87
CA ASN A 471 19.92 22.98 10.75
C ASN A 471 19.62 24.47 10.80
N GLU A 472 20.62 25.27 11.18
CA GLU A 472 20.45 26.72 11.35
C GLU A 472 21.71 27.47 10.91
N ASN A 473 21.54 28.59 10.20
CA ASN A 473 22.64 29.45 9.76
C ASN A 473 23.75 28.71 8.98
N GLY A 474 23.37 27.72 8.17
CA GLY A 474 24.31 26.91 7.38
C GLY A 474 25.13 25.92 8.20
N LYS A 475 24.72 25.62 9.43
CA LYS A 475 25.36 24.64 10.32
C LYS A 475 24.40 23.52 10.70
N PHE A 476 24.89 22.29 10.69
CA PHE A 476 24.29 21.14 11.33
C PHE A 476 24.77 21.11 12.79
N GLN A 477 23.84 21.02 13.74
CA GLN A 477 24.12 20.89 15.18
C GLN A 477 23.33 19.70 15.70
N TRP A 478 23.97 18.84 16.50
CA TRP A 478 23.38 17.59 16.92
C TRP A 478 23.75 17.25 18.37
N GLU A 479 22.73 17.21 19.22
CA GLU A 479 22.85 16.77 20.60
C GLU A 479 22.44 15.30 20.70
N ILE A 480 23.33 14.47 21.24
CA ILE A 480 23.05 13.06 21.48
C ILE A 480 23.32 12.66 22.93
N SER A 481 22.60 11.64 23.40
CA SER A 481 22.87 10.98 24.68
C SER A 481 22.93 9.47 24.48
N VAL A 482 24.04 8.87 24.92
CA VAL A 482 24.28 7.43 24.92
C VAL A 482 24.24 6.92 26.37
N PRO A 483 23.35 5.96 26.72
CA PRO A 483 23.24 5.43 28.07
C PRO A 483 24.54 4.83 28.61
N VAL A 484 24.66 4.76 29.94
CA VAL A 484 25.78 4.09 30.61
C VAL A 484 25.86 2.63 30.17
N ASN A 485 27.08 2.11 30.02
CA ASN A 485 27.36 0.74 29.55
C ASN A 485 26.94 0.46 28.10
N CYS A 486 26.68 1.52 27.31
CA CYS A 486 26.47 1.44 25.87
C CYS A 486 27.58 2.18 25.12
N THR A 487 27.66 1.89 23.82
CA THR A 487 28.47 2.65 22.86
C THR A 487 27.61 3.01 21.65
N ALA A 488 28.05 3.95 20.81
CA ALA A 488 27.38 4.26 19.57
C ALA A 488 28.34 4.49 18.41
N THR A 489 27.93 4.09 17.20
CA THR A 489 28.55 4.52 15.94
C THR A 489 27.77 5.72 15.41
N VAL A 490 28.43 6.88 15.31
CA VAL A 490 27.83 8.18 15.01
C VAL A 490 28.28 8.64 13.62
N PHE A 491 27.30 8.90 12.74
CA PHE A 491 27.52 9.27 11.34
C PHE A 491 27.19 10.75 11.11
N ILE A 492 28.21 11.60 11.06
CA ILE A 492 28.04 13.06 10.96
C ILE A 492 28.20 13.52 9.50
N PRO A 493 27.22 14.23 8.91
CA PRO A 493 27.35 14.77 7.55
C PRO A 493 28.45 15.83 7.47
N ALA A 494 29.59 15.50 6.84
CA ALA A 494 30.71 16.41 6.62
C ALA A 494 31.71 15.82 5.60
N GLU A 495 32.18 16.65 4.66
CA GLU A 495 33.14 16.23 3.63
C GLU A 495 34.56 16.04 4.20
N ASP A 496 34.94 16.81 5.22
CA ASP A 496 36.28 16.78 5.83
C ASP A 496 36.16 16.59 7.35
N ILE A 497 36.99 15.71 7.90
CA ILE A 497 37.10 15.43 9.34
C ILE A 497 37.37 16.69 10.18
N ASN A 498 38.12 17.65 9.64
CA ASN A 498 38.48 18.90 10.33
C ASN A 498 37.31 19.86 10.50
N GLN A 499 36.19 19.60 9.83
CA GLN A 499 34.97 20.40 9.93
C GLN A 499 34.06 19.96 11.09
N VAL A 500 34.33 18.79 11.67
CA VAL A 500 33.49 18.20 12.72
C VAL A 500 34.03 18.57 14.09
N THR A 501 33.15 19.19 14.89
CA THR A 501 33.45 19.55 16.27
C THR A 501 32.55 18.84 17.25
N GLU A 502 33.07 18.56 18.45
CA GLU A 502 32.33 18.12 19.64
C GLU A 502 32.59 19.17 20.72
N ALA A 503 31.51 19.74 21.30
CA ALA A 503 31.59 20.83 22.28
C ALA A 503 32.52 22.00 21.87
N GLY A 504 32.63 22.26 20.56
CA GLY A 504 33.48 23.30 19.97
C GLY A 504 34.97 22.95 19.79
N GLN A 505 35.39 21.74 20.16
CA GLN A 505 36.73 21.20 19.90
C GLN A 505 36.71 20.22 18.72
N ALA A 506 37.86 19.91 18.13
CA ALA A 506 37.93 18.88 17.09
C ALA A 506 37.40 17.54 17.63
N ALA A 507 36.40 16.94 16.96
CA ALA A 507 35.67 15.81 17.50
C ALA A 507 36.58 14.61 17.83
N GLY A 508 37.53 14.28 16.96
CA GLY A 508 38.47 13.17 17.17
C GLY A 508 39.49 13.37 18.30
N SER A 509 39.54 14.54 18.94
CA SER A 509 40.37 14.82 20.12
C SER A 509 39.56 14.87 21.42
N SER A 510 38.24 14.67 21.35
CA SER A 510 37.36 14.78 22.51
C SER A 510 37.30 13.47 23.30
N PRO A 511 37.26 13.51 24.65
CA PRO A 511 37.17 12.30 25.47
C PRO A 511 35.97 11.43 25.08
N GLY A 512 36.18 10.11 25.03
CA GLY A 512 35.13 9.15 24.67
C GLY A 512 34.75 9.13 23.19
N VAL A 513 35.43 9.90 22.32
CA VAL A 513 35.17 9.94 20.86
C VAL A 513 36.38 9.38 20.11
N THR A 514 36.16 8.37 19.27
CA THR A 514 37.18 7.75 18.42
C THR A 514 36.76 7.83 16.96
N TYR A 515 37.57 8.47 16.11
CA TYR A 515 37.33 8.46 14.67
C TYR A 515 37.53 7.06 14.09
N LEU A 516 36.61 6.63 13.23
CA LEU A 516 36.68 5.34 12.56
C LEU A 516 37.06 5.49 11.09
N ARG A 517 36.26 6.23 10.31
CA ARG A 517 36.38 6.31 8.85
C ARG A 517 35.53 7.44 8.27
N GLN A 518 35.74 7.70 6.98
CA GLN A 518 34.82 8.45 6.15
C GLN A 518 34.00 7.46 5.31
N GLU A 519 32.70 7.70 5.20
CA GLU A 519 31.78 6.84 4.47
C GLU A 519 30.67 7.69 3.85
N ASN A 520 30.48 7.62 2.52
CA ASN A 520 29.37 8.26 1.80
C ASN A 520 29.13 9.75 2.16
N GLY A 521 30.20 10.55 2.24
CA GLY A 521 30.10 11.97 2.60
C GLY A 521 29.85 12.24 4.09
N ARG A 522 30.04 11.24 4.95
CA ARG A 522 29.91 11.34 6.40
C ARG A 522 31.22 10.98 7.10
N GLN A 523 31.48 11.64 8.22
CA GLN A 523 32.56 11.30 9.14
C GLN A 523 31.99 10.40 10.23
N VAL A 524 32.60 9.23 10.42
CA VAL A 524 32.09 8.18 11.30
C VAL A 524 32.97 8.07 12.54
N TYR A 525 32.33 8.12 13.70
CA TYR A 525 32.98 8.03 15.01
C TYR A 525 32.35 6.91 15.83
N GLN A 526 33.13 6.25 16.68
CA GLN A 526 32.62 5.52 17.83
C GLN A 526 32.61 6.47 19.03
N VAL A 527 31.53 6.44 19.81
CA VAL A 527 31.43 7.18 21.07
C VAL A 527 31.07 6.25 22.24
N GLU A 528 31.61 6.54 23.42
CA GLU A 528 31.27 5.89 24.68
C GLU A 528 29.97 6.45 25.28
N SER A 529 29.52 5.92 26.42
CA SER A 529 28.37 6.48 27.14
C SER A 529 28.61 7.93 27.54
N GLY A 530 27.63 8.80 27.35
CA GLY A 530 27.79 10.23 27.62
C GLY A 530 26.76 11.09 26.91
N THR A 531 26.94 12.41 27.02
CA THR A 531 26.20 13.40 26.24
C THR A 531 27.21 14.17 25.38
N TYR A 532 26.91 14.31 24.09
CA TYR A 532 27.79 14.92 23.12
C TYR A 532 27.05 16.00 22.34
N SER A 533 27.77 17.05 21.95
CA SER A 533 27.24 18.14 21.13
C SER A 533 28.09 18.28 19.86
N PHE A 534 27.68 17.60 18.80
CA PHE A 534 28.37 17.66 17.52
C PHE A 534 27.93 18.87 16.68
N ALA A 535 28.86 19.43 15.92
CA ALA A 535 28.54 20.42 14.90
C ALA A 535 29.43 20.29 13.67
N ALA A 536 28.84 20.56 12.50
CA ALA A 536 29.51 20.58 11.20
C ALA A 536 28.85 21.64 10.28
N PRO A 537 29.51 22.07 9.20
CA PRO A 537 28.84 22.78 8.12
C PRO A 537 27.63 21.97 7.62
N LEU A 538 26.52 22.65 7.33
CA LEU A 538 25.36 21.97 6.77
C LEU A 538 25.69 21.48 5.36
N VAL A 539 25.87 20.17 5.21
CA VAL A 539 25.94 19.50 3.91
C VAL A 539 24.56 18.94 3.61
N LYS A 540 23.84 19.56 2.67
CA LYS A 540 22.62 18.95 2.13
C LYS A 540 23.02 17.81 1.19
N PRO A 541 22.49 16.60 1.36
CA PRO A 541 22.78 15.51 0.45
C PRO A 541 22.38 15.90 -0.98
N LYS A 542 23.22 15.54 -1.95
CA LYS A 542 22.89 15.68 -3.37
C LYS A 542 22.17 14.41 -3.81
N PHE A 543 20.87 14.48 -3.97
CA PHE A 543 20.08 13.39 -4.52
C PHE A 543 20.09 13.44 -6.06
N PRO A 544 19.87 12.31 -6.75
CA PRO A 544 19.59 12.29 -8.19
C PRO A 544 18.48 13.28 -8.55
N GLN A 545 18.51 13.78 -9.79
CA GLN A 545 17.60 14.84 -10.22
C GLN A 545 16.12 14.48 -9.93
N PRO A 546 15.28 15.41 -9.44
CA PRO A 546 13.85 15.15 -9.21
C PRO A 546 13.13 14.80 -10.52
N PHE A 547 11.97 14.15 -10.48
CA PHE A 547 11.16 13.90 -11.69
C PHE A 547 10.34 15.15 -12.05
N VAL A 548 10.11 15.37 -13.34
CA VAL A 548 9.09 16.32 -13.82
C VAL A 548 7.71 15.70 -13.59
N ALA A 549 6.78 16.47 -13.03
CA ALA A 549 5.38 16.08 -12.86
C ALA A 549 4.75 15.64 -14.19
N THR A 550 3.97 14.57 -14.15
CA THR A 550 3.24 14.06 -15.33
C THR A 550 2.25 15.11 -15.84
N PRO A 551 2.20 15.39 -17.16
CA PRO A 551 1.24 16.35 -17.70
C PRO A 551 -0.21 15.91 -17.51
N GLU A 552 -1.12 16.87 -17.42
CA GLU A 552 -2.56 16.64 -17.45
C GLU A 552 -3.14 17.10 -18.79
N ILE A 553 -3.88 16.23 -19.48
CA ILE A 553 -4.58 16.54 -20.73
C ILE A 553 -6.05 16.83 -20.41
N SER A 554 -6.56 17.98 -20.86
CA SER A 554 -7.94 18.43 -20.71
C SER A 554 -8.63 18.63 -22.07
N PRO A 555 -9.97 18.52 -22.15
CA PRO A 555 -10.92 18.23 -21.07
C PRO A 555 -10.92 16.74 -20.68
N GLN A 556 -11.45 16.42 -19.49
CA GLN A 556 -11.57 15.03 -19.02
C GLN A 556 -12.71 14.26 -19.72
N THR A 557 -13.66 14.95 -20.35
CA THR A 557 -14.69 14.32 -21.20
C THR A 557 -14.04 13.81 -22.49
N LEU A 558 -14.11 12.49 -22.70
CA LEU A 558 -13.41 11.83 -23.82
C LEU A 558 -14.30 11.55 -25.03
N THR A 559 -15.62 11.49 -24.85
CA THR A 559 -16.57 11.17 -25.93
C THR A 559 -17.31 12.42 -26.38
N HIS A 560 -17.32 12.67 -27.70
CA HIS A 560 -17.91 13.85 -28.34
C HIS A 560 -18.68 13.43 -29.58
N MET A 561 -19.64 14.24 -30.03
CA MET A 561 -20.45 13.95 -31.22
C MET A 561 -19.95 14.76 -32.40
N ILE A 562 -19.89 14.22 -33.60
CA ILE A 562 -19.61 15.02 -34.79
C ILE A 562 -20.83 15.90 -35.08
N PRO A 563 -20.70 17.23 -35.34
CA PRO A 563 -19.48 17.96 -35.70
C PRO A 563 -18.86 18.81 -34.58
N ASP A 564 -18.93 18.37 -33.31
CA ASP A 564 -18.30 19.08 -32.19
C ASP A 564 -16.80 19.32 -32.46
N GLU A 565 -16.28 20.40 -31.90
CA GLU A 565 -14.86 20.68 -31.84
C GLU A 565 -14.46 20.88 -30.37
N ILE A 566 -13.34 20.30 -29.96
CA ILE A 566 -12.86 20.42 -28.58
C ILE A 566 -11.50 21.09 -28.55
N THR A 567 -11.32 21.98 -27.58
CA THR A 567 -10.02 22.60 -27.29
C THR A 567 -9.28 21.75 -26.27
N VAL A 568 -8.11 21.26 -26.65
CA VAL A 568 -7.23 20.46 -25.82
C VAL A 568 -6.22 21.37 -25.12
N GLY A 569 -6.24 21.33 -23.79
CA GLY A 569 -5.23 21.94 -22.94
C GLY A 569 -4.28 20.88 -22.37
N ILE A 570 -2.98 21.19 -22.27
CA ILE A 570 -2.01 20.32 -21.60
C ILE A 570 -1.25 21.14 -20.56
N ASP A 571 -1.31 20.74 -19.29
CA ASP A 571 -0.62 21.45 -18.19
C ASP A 571 0.39 20.54 -17.49
N CYS A 572 1.40 21.13 -16.85
CA CYS A 572 2.39 20.43 -16.05
C CYS A 572 2.71 21.25 -14.79
N ALA A 573 2.50 20.64 -13.62
CA ALA A 573 2.76 21.29 -12.33
C ALA A 573 4.23 21.67 -12.11
N THR A 574 5.17 21.08 -12.86
CA THR A 574 6.58 21.45 -12.76
C THR A 574 6.86 22.75 -13.50
N SER A 575 6.97 23.83 -12.74
CA SER A 575 7.32 25.15 -13.28
C SER A 575 8.58 25.11 -14.15
N GLY A 576 8.45 25.65 -15.37
CA GLY A 576 9.52 25.72 -16.37
C GLY A 576 9.82 24.39 -17.09
N ALA A 577 8.97 23.38 -16.96
CA ALA A 577 9.06 22.18 -17.78
C ALA A 577 8.57 22.45 -19.21
N VAL A 578 9.19 21.79 -20.18
CA VAL A 578 8.82 21.83 -21.60
C VAL A 578 7.95 20.62 -21.88
N ILE A 579 6.68 20.84 -22.20
CA ILE A 579 5.74 19.78 -22.57
C ILE A 579 5.91 19.47 -24.06
N ARG A 580 5.97 18.18 -24.41
CA ARG A 580 5.92 17.70 -25.80
C ARG A 580 4.81 16.69 -25.96
N TYR A 581 4.22 16.63 -27.14
CA TYR A 581 3.07 15.78 -27.40
C TYR A 581 3.05 15.18 -28.80
N THR A 582 2.25 14.14 -28.98
CA THR A 582 1.95 13.50 -30.26
C THR A 582 0.44 13.33 -30.41
N LEU A 583 -0.03 13.29 -31.66
CA LEU A 583 -1.47 13.19 -32.01
C LEU A 583 -1.87 11.80 -32.54
N ASP A 584 -0.94 10.85 -32.49
CA ASP A 584 -1.12 9.48 -32.95
C ASP A 584 -0.89 8.44 -31.83
N GLY A 585 -0.60 8.91 -30.61
CA GLY A 585 -0.34 8.07 -29.43
C GLY A 585 1.10 7.55 -29.32
N SER A 586 1.98 7.90 -30.27
CA SER A 586 3.41 7.57 -30.20
C SER A 586 4.11 8.29 -29.04
N GLU A 587 5.23 7.74 -28.56
CA GLU A 587 5.97 8.30 -27.43
C GLU A 587 6.52 9.71 -27.76
N PRO A 588 6.24 10.75 -26.94
CA PRO A 588 6.83 12.06 -27.14
C PRO A 588 8.33 12.05 -26.88
N GLY A 589 9.13 12.43 -27.88
CA GLY A 589 10.59 12.52 -27.82
C GLY A 589 11.12 13.92 -28.08
N SER A 590 12.45 14.07 -28.23
CA SER A 590 13.09 15.37 -28.53
C SER A 590 12.62 16.01 -29.83
N GLU A 591 12.13 15.20 -30.77
CA GLU A 591 11.64 15.63 -32.08
C GLU A 591 10.13 15.91 -32.09
N SER A 592 9.40 15.55 -31.02
CA SER A 592 7.95 15.77 -30.95
C SER A 592 7.63 17.26 -30.74
N PRO A 593 6.51 17.77 -31.28
CA PRO A 593 6.09 19.16 -31.11
C PRO A 593 6.07 19.59 -29.63
N VAL A 594 6.55 20.82 -29.37
CA VAL A 594 6.45 21.46 -28.05
C VAL A 594 5.04 22.04 -27.92
N TYR A 595 4.36 21.70 -26.83
CA TYR A 595 3.09 22.32 -26.48
C TYR A 595 3.34 23.77 -26.04
N SER A 596 2.70 24.71 -26.71
CA SER A 596 2.85 26.16 -26.47
C SER A 596 1.53 26.83 -26.16
N ASP A 597 0.46 26.43 -26.86
CA ASP A 597 -0.90 26.92 -26.66
C ASP A 597 -1.91 25.78 -26.84
N PRO A 598 -3.13 25.88 -26.25
CA PRO A 598 -4.22 24.95 -26.53
C PRO A 598 -4.52 24.83 -28.02
N PHE A 599 -4.91 23.64 -28.46
CA PHE A 599 -5.22 23.35 -29.87
C PHE A 599 -6.55 22.62 -30.01
N THR A 600 -7.20 22.75 -31.18
CA THR A 600 -8.51 22.15 -31.42
C THR A 600 -8.40 20.81 -32.15
N ILE A 601 -9.22 19.84 -31.76
CA ILE A 601 -9.46 18.61 -32.54
C ILE A 601 -10.96 18.44 -32.79
N ASN A 602 -11.31 17.82 -33.93
CA ASN A 602 -12.69 17.62 -34.38
C ASN A 602 -12.93 16.22 -34.97
N LYS A 603 -12.04 15.28 -34.65
CA LYS A 603 -12.10 13.88 -35.04
C LYS A 603 -11.38 13.03 -34.00
N SER A 604 -11.67 11.73 -33.98
CA SER A 604 -11.08 10.84 -33.00
C SER A 604 -9.55 10.87 -33.07
N THR A 605 -8.91 11.18 -31.95
CA THR A 605 -7.48 11.52 -31.90
C THR A 605 -6.86 10.98 -30.61
N TRP A 606 -5.73 10.31 -30.75
CA TRP A 606 -4.86 10.01 -29.61
C TRP A 606 -4.05 11.25 -29.27
N ILE A 607 -3.93 11.56 -27.99
CA ILE A 607 -3.03 12.59 -27.51
C ILE A 607 -2.15 11.96 -26.47
N ARG A 608 -0.84 11.98 -26.71
CA ARG A 608 0.16 11.54 -25.75
C ARG A 608 1.10 12.69 -25.44
N ALA A 609 1.37 12.96 -24.17
CA ALA A 609 2.17 14.11 -23.75
C ALA A 609 3.14 13.76 -22.62
N ALA A 610 4.37 14.28 -22.69
CA ALA A 610 5.40 14.16 -21.65
C ALA A 610 6.10 15.51 -21.46
N ALA A 611 6.59 15.77 -20.25
CA ALA A 611 7.26 17.01 -19.89
C ALA A 611 8.73 16.79 -19.52
N PHE A 612 9.56 17.76 -19.89
CA PHE A 612 11.01 17.67 -19.82
C PHE A 612 11.61 18.90 -19.15
N LYS A 613 12.58 18.72 -18.27
CA LYS A 613 13.35 19.81 -17.65
C LYS A 613 14.77 19.35 -17.42
N LYS A 614 15.77 20.14 -17.85
CA LYS A 614 17.19 19.76 -17.86
C LYS A 614 17.77 19.32 -16.50
N THR A 615 17.16 19.80 -15.42
CA THR A 615 17.58 19.48 -14.04
C THR A 615 16.73 18.40 -13.39
N HIS A 616 15.88 17.72 -14.17
CA HIS A 616 14.92 16.70 -13.72
C HIS A 616 15.00 15.46 -14.62
N HIS A 617 14.62 14.28 -14.11
CA HIS A 617 14.21 13.18 -14.97
C HIS A 617 12.92 13.56 -15.72
N ALA A 618 12.79 13.13 -16.97
CA ALA A 618 11.59 13.37 -17.77
C ALA A 618 10.34 12.83 -17.04
N SER A 619 9.19 13.48 -17.25
CA SER A 619 7.93 12.96 -16.75
C SER A 619 7.59 11.64 -17.45
N ILE A 620 6.67 10.89 -16.86
CA ILE A 620 5.99 9.85 -17.63
C ILE A 620 5.05 10.51 -18.65
N ALA A 621 4.88 9.82 -19.78
CA ALA A 621 3.94 10.26 -20.79
C ALA A 621 2.51 9.89 -20.40
N VAL A 622 1.61 10.86 -20.37
CA VAL A 622 0.16 10.63 -20.25
C VAL A 622 -0.44 10.39 -21.63
N SER A 623 -1.42 9.49 -21.73
CA SER A 623 -2.19 9.26 -22.98
C SER A 623 -3.68 9.46 -22.75
N ARG A 624 -4.38 10.04 -23.73
CA ARG A 624 -5.83 10.17 -23.80
C ARG A 624 -6.30 9.92 -25.23
N TYR A 625 -7.40 9.17 -25.37
CA TYR A 625 -8.09 9.03 -26.65
C TYR A 625 -9.39 9.82 -26.59
N PHE A 626 -9.50 10.83 -27.45
CA PHE A 626 -10.76 11.54 -27.65
C PHE A 626 -11.51 10.84 -28.78
N ASP A 627 -12.73 10.39 -28.48
CA ASP A 627 -13.57 9.57 -29.34
C ASP A 627 -14.71 10.43 -29.91
N PHE A 628 -14.67 10.69 -31.22
CA PHE A 628 -15.69 11.48 -31.92
C PHE A 628 -16.64 10.53 -32.66
N ILE A 629 -17.90 10.52 -32.24
CA ILE A 629 -18.94 9.62 -32.72
C ILE A 629 -19.75 10.33 -33.79
N ASP A 630 -19.92 9.71 -34.95
CA ASP A 630 -20.94 10.06 -35.93
C ASP A 630 -22.25 9.36 -35.51
N PRO A 631 -23.24 10.07 -34.92
CA PRO A 631 -24.43 9.41 -34.38
C PRO A 631 -25.27 8.70 -35.44
N GLU A 632 -25.13 9.09 -36.72
CA GLU A 632 -25.82 8.47 -37.84
C GLU A 632 -25.21 7.12 -38.22
N LYS A 633 -23.89 6.94 -38.04
CA LYS A 633 -23.15 5.75 -38.49
C LYS A 633 -22.73 4.83 -37.36
N ASN A 634 -22.26 5.41 -36.26
CA ASN A 634 -21.57 4.68 -35.22
C ASN A 634 -22.54 4.00 -34.24
N GLY A 635 -22.03 2.94 -33.60
CA GLY A 635 -22.72 2.17 -32.58
C GLY A 635 -23.06 0.76 -33.01
N VAL A 636 -23.76 0.04 -32.14
CA VAL A 636 -24.17 -1.34 -32.35
C VAL A 636 -25.61 -1.54 -31.95
N SER A 637 -26.26 -2.52 -32.57
CA SER A 637 -27.58 -2.98 -32.15
C SER A 637 -27.46 -3.97 -31.01
N TRP A 638 -28.49 -4.03 -30.16
CA TRP A 638 -28.57 -5.02 -29.10
C TRP A 638 -29.94 -5.65 -29.01
N LYS A 639 -29.98 -6.90 -28.56
CA LYS A 639 -31.19 -7.69 -28.31
C LYS A 639 -31.10 -8.32 -26.93
N LEU A 640 -32.09 -8.05 -26.09
CA LEU A 640 -32.23 -8.57 -24.73
C LEU A 640 -33.23 -9.72 -24.73
N TYR A 641 -32.90 -10.78 -23.99
CA TYR A 641 -33.67 -12.01 -23.87
C TYR A 641 -33.86 -12.31 -22.38
N ALA A 642 -35.09 -12.58 -21.96
CA ALA A 642 -35.37 -12.97 -20.58
C ALA A 642 -35.25 -14.48 -20.41
N GLY A 643 -34.60 -14.94 -19.33
CA GLY A 643 -34.51 -16.37 -19.03
C GLY A 643 -33.43 -16.70 -17.99
N ALA A 644 -33.63 -17.79 -17.27
CA ALA A 644 -32.62 -18.33 -16.36
C ALA A 644 -31.63 -19.18 -17.17
N PHE A 645 -30.51 -18.57 -17.56
CA PHE A 645 -29.47 -19.20 -18.36
C PHE A 645 -28.29 -19.62 -17.47
N ARG A 646 -27.68 -20.77 -17.77
CA ARG A 646 -26.42 -21.24 -17.16
C ARG A 646 -25.27 -21.35 -18.16
N LYS A 647 -25.59 -21.06 -19.42
CA LYS A 647 -24.72 -20.97 -20.59
C LYS A 647 -25.44 -20.12 -21.63
N LEU A 648 -24.72 -19.59 -22.60
CA LEU A 648 -25.31 -18.82 -23.70
C LEU A 648 -26.40 -19.64 -24.42
N PRO A 649 -27.61 -19.08 -24.60
CA PRO A 649 -28.67 -19.75 -25.31
C PRO A 649 -28.39 -19.79 -26.81
N ASP A 650 -29.07 -20.67 -27.54
CA ASP A 650 -29.18 -20.51 -28.99
C ASP A 650 -30.16 -19.37 -29.27
N PHE A 651 -29.61 -18.20 -29.56
CA PHE A 651 -30.37 -16.99 -29.84
C PHE A 651 -31.26 -17.09 -31.10
N ASN A 652 -31.08 -18.11 -31.95
CA ASN A 652 -31.99 -18.37 -33.08
C ASN A 652 -33.26 -19.11 -32.65
N GLU A 653 -33.25 -19.77 -31.49
CA GLU A 653 -34.39 -20.53 -30.96
C GLU A 653 -35.25 -19.73 -29.98
N ILE A 654 -34.79 -18.55 -29.56
CA ILE A 654 -35.48 -17.67 -28.61
C ILE A 654 -35.77 -16.29 -29.20
N LYS A 655 -36.83 -15.63 -28.71
CA LYS A 655 -37.23 -14.29 -29.18
C LYS A 655 -36.76 -13.21 -28.20
N PRO A 656 -36.25 -12.07 -28.69
CA PRO A 656 -35.87 -10.96 -27.83
C PRO A 656 -37.12 -10.35 -27.17
N VAL A 657 -36.98 -9.95 -25.91
CA VAL A 657 -37.99 -9.20 -25.16
C VAL A 657 -37.85 -7.69 -25.37
N LYS A 658 -36.66 -7.23 -25.76
CA LYS A 658 -36.38 -5.82 -26.08
C LYS A 658 -35.18 -5.75 -27.02
N GLU A 659 -35.14 -4.70 -27.84
CA GLU A 659 -34.03 -4.41 -28.73
C GLU A 659 -33.80 -2.90 -28.83
N GLY A 660 -32.62 -2.51 -29.26
CA GLY A 660 -32.24 -1.10 -29.41
C GLY A 660 -30.85 -0.95 -30.02
N SER A 661 -30.28 0.26 -29.87
CA SER A 661 -28.89 0.51 -30.22
C SER A 661 -28.20 1.37 -29.16
N VAL A 662 -26.89 1.25 -29.08
CA VAL A 662 -26.00 2.02 -28.19
C VAL A 662 -24.71 2.33 -28.94
N PHE A 663 -23.95 3.32 -28.48
CA PHE A 663 -22.67 3.65 -29.12
C PHE A 663 -21.53 2.75 -28.65
N GLN A 664 -21.62 2.27 -27.42
CA GLN A 664 -20.59 1.44 -26.80
C GLN A 664 -21.21 0.13 -26.29
N MET A 665 -20.47 -0.98 -26.39
CA MET A 665 -20.88 -2.27 -25.83
C MET A 665 -20.69 -2.29 -24.31
N ASN A 666 -21.67 -1.78 -23.57
CA ASN A 666 -21.66 -1.79 -22.11
C ASN A 666 -23.07 -2.09 -21.56
N LEU A 667 -23.14 -2.52 -20.30
CA LEU A 667 -24.41 -2.78 -19.62
C LEU A 667 -25.06 -1.51 -19.04
N LYS A 668 -24.35 -0.38 -19.01
CA LYS A 668 -24.82 0.86 -18.39
C LYS A 668 -25.88 1.57 -19.24
N GLU A 669 -25.75 1.47 -20.56
CA GLU A 669 -26.65 2.09 -21.53
C GLU A 669 -27.79 1.16 -21.99
N VAL A 670 -27.71 -0.14 -21.64
CA VAL A 670 -28.74 -1.12 -21.98
C VAL A 670 -29.63 -1.37 -20.75
N PRO A 671 -30.97 -1.29 -20.89
CA PRO A 671 -31.91 -1.49 -19.78
C PRO A 671 -32.08 -3.00 -19.47
N VAL A 672 -31.05 -3.59 -18.87
CA VAL A 672 -31.02 -5.00 -18.45
C VAL A 672 -31.50 -5.20 -17.00
N PRO A 673 -32.13 -6.34 -16.65
CA PRO A 673 -32.45 -6.66 -15.27
C PRO A 673 -31.17 -7.02 -14.48
N GLU A 674 -31.29 -7.17 -13.15
CA GLU A 674 -30.15 -7.54 -12.30
C GLU A 674 -29.62 -8.96 -12.58
N ALA A 675 -30.48 -9.87 -13.02
CA ALA A 675 -30.16 -11.28 -13.25
C ALA A 675 -31.14 -11.91 -14.24
N ASN A 676 -30.85 -13.15 -14.66
CA ASN A 676 -31.68 -13.98 -15.54
C ASN A 676 -31.99 -13.31 -16.88
N PHE A 677 -30.94 -12.92 -17.60
CA PHE A 677 -31.06 -12.43 -18.97
C PHE A 677 -29.90 -12.87 -19.86
N ALA A 678 -30.12 -12.83 -21.16
CA ALA A 678 -29.08 -12.90 -22.17
C ALA A 678 -29.14 -11.66 -23.06
N LEU A 679 -27.99 -11.23 -23.56
CA LEU A 679 -27.82 -10.04 -24.37
C LEU A 679 -26.95 -10.38 -25.56
N ARG A 680 -27.38 -9.97 -26.75
CA ARG A 680 -26.57 -10.01 -27.97
C ARG A 680 -26.34 -8.60 -28.46
N PHE A 681 -25.08 -8.24 -28.70
CA PHE A 681 -24.70 -7.08 -29.48
C PHE A 681 -24.34 -7.53 -30.89
N ASP A 682 -24.91 -6.85 -31.89
CA ASP A 682 -24.63 -7.06 -33.31
C ASP A 682 -24.22 -5.72 -33.94
N GLY A 683 -23.07 -5.71 -34.62
CA GLY A 683 -22.60 -4.56 -35.36
C GLY A 683 -21.35 -4.88 -36.14
N TRP A 684 -20.52 -3.85 -36.34
CA TRP A 684 -19.29 -3.94 -37.13
C TRP A 684 -18.17 -3.19 -36.43
N VAL A 685 -16.93 -3.68 -36.54
CA VAL A 685 -15.73 -3.01 -36.03
C VAL A 685 -14.78 -2.62 -37.15
N GLN A 686 -14.30 -1.38 -37.11
CA GLN A 686 -13.35 -0.83 -38.07
C GLN A 686 -11.90 -1.10 -37.66
N ILE A 687 -11.16 -1.73 -38.57
CA ILE A 687 -9.73 -2.06 -38.46
C ILE A 687 -8.96 -1.24 -39.50
N ASP A 688 -7.93 -0.51 -39.06
CA ASP A 688 -7.20 0.42 -39.94
C ASP A 688 -5.82 -0.07 -40.35
N GLN A 689 -5.26 -1.04 -39.63
CA GLN A 689 -3.89 -1.52 -39.83
C GLN A 689 -3.85 -3.03 -39.89
N THR A 690 -3.01 -3.57 -40.78
CA THR A 690 -2.73 -5.00 -40.82
C THR A 690 -1.94 -5.42 -39.57
N GLY A 691 -2.34 -6.51 -38.92
CA GLY A 691 -1.53 -7.13 -37.88
C GLY A 691 -2.32 -8.08 -36.98
N ASN A 692 -1.70 -8.47 -35.87
CA ASN A 692 -2.32 -9.33 -34.88
C ASN A 692 -3.10 -8.47 -33.88
N TYR A 693 -4.38 -8.78 -33.72
CA TYR A 693 -5.27 -8.15 -32.76
C TYR A 693 -5.65 -9.14 -31.68
N THR A 694 -5.68 -8.66 -30.44
CA THR A 694 -6.23 -9.39 -29.30
C THR A 694 -7.57 -8.76 -28.96
N PHE A 695 -8.64 -9.55 -28.97
CA PHE A 695 -9.93 -9.17 -28.41
C PHE A 695 -10.08 -9.81 -27.04
N SER A 696 -10.79 -9.16 -26.12
CA SER A 696 -11.05 -9.73 -24.79
C SER A 696 -12.42 -9.34 -24.28
N THR A 697 -13.06 -10.24 -23.54
CA THR A 697 -14.27 -9.95 -22.78
C THR A 697 -13.98 -10.14 -21.30
N ASN A 698 -14.35 -9.16 -20.47
CA ASN A 698 -14.45 -9.33 -19.01
C ASN A 698 -15.92 -9.45 -18.67
N SER A 699 -16.37 -10.65 -18.31
CA SER A 699 -17.77 -10.93 -17.99
C SER A 699 -17.95 -11.61 -16.63
N ASN A 700 -19.01 -11.23 -15.92
CA ASN A 700 -19.56 -12.08 -14.86
C ASN A 700 -20.64 -12.96 -15.48
N ASP A 701 -20.55 -14.27 -15.30
CA ASP A 701 -21.14 -15.30 -16.15
C ASP A 701 -20.72 -15.18 -17.63
N GLY A 702 -21.39 -15.91 -18.51
CA GLY A 702 -20.79 -16.31 -19.77
C GLY A 702 -20.83 -15.27 -20.88
N SER A 703 -19.76 -15.20 -21.66
CA SER A 703 -19.70 -14.38 -22.87
C SER A 703 -18.97 -15.05 -24.04
N ARG A 704 -19.31 -14.67 -25.27
CA ARG A 704 -18.58 -15.02 -26.49
C ARG A 704 -18.45 -13.82 -27.41
N LEU A 705 -17.30 -13.69 -28.06
CA LEU A 705 -17.06 -12.69 -29.09
C LEU A 705 -16.75 -13.38 -30.41
N TYR A 706 -17.49 -12.98 -31.44
CA TYR A 706 -17.30 -13.43 -32.81
C TYR A 706 -16.91 -12.27 -33.71
N LEU A 707 -15.95 -12.52 -34.60
CA LEU A 707 -15.53 -11.58 -35.62
C LEU A 707 -15.62 -12.27 -36.98
N ASP A 708 -16.38 -11.69 -37.91
CA ASP A 708 -16.68 -12.29 -39.23
C ASP A 708 -17.21 -13.73 -39.12
N GLY A 709 -18.04 -13.99 -38.09
CA GLY A 709 -18.58 -15.30 -37.76
C GLY A 709 -17.59 -16.29 -37.12
N GLN A 710 -16.30 -15.94 -37.02
CA GLN A 710 -15.30 -16.74 -36.32
C GLN A 710 -15.35 -16.46 -34.82
N LEU A 711 -15.43 -17.50 -33.99
CA LEU A 711 -15.31 -17.38 -32.53
C LEU A 711 -13.87 -16.97 -32.16
N VAL A 712 -13.71 -15.82 -31.52
CA VAL A 712 -12.41 -15.28 -31.07
C VAL A 712 -12.25 -15.42 -29.57
N VAL A 713 -13.29 -15.11 -28.79
CA VAL A 713 -13.26 -15.22 -27.32
C VAL A 713 -14.38 -16.15 -26.88
N ASP A 714 -14.05 -17.16 -26.06
CA ASP A 714 -15.03 -18.06 -25.44
C ASP A 714 -14.86 -18.08 -23.92
N SER A 715 -15.77 -17.40 -23.24
CA SER A 715 -15.91 -17.39 -21.79
C SER A 715 -17.31 -17.84 -21.40
N ASP A 716 -17.89 -18.83 -22.07
CA ASP A 716 -19.25 -19.31 -21.75
C ASP A 716 -19.29 -20.10 -20.42
N GLY A 717 -20.46 -20.11 -19.76
CA GLY A 717 -20.71 -20.78 -18.48
C GLY A 717 -20.84 -19.83 -17.27
N GLU A 718 -21.30 -20.38 -16.13
CA GLU A 718 -21.42 -19.63 -14.88
C GLU A 718 -20.05 -19.46 -14.21
N HIS A 719 -19.66 -18.22 -13.93
CA HIS A 719 -18.39 -17.88 -13.28
C HIS A 719 -18.43 -16.45 -12.76
N GLY A 720 -17.65 -16.13 -11.72
CA GLY A 720 -17.42 -14.74 -11.29
C GLY A 720 -16.81 -13.86 -12.40
N PRO A 721 -16.66 -12.54 -12.20
CA PRO A 721 -16.01 -11.67 -13.17
C PRO A 721 -14.64 -12.21 -13.60
N LYS A 722 -14.50 -12.49 -14.89
CA LYS A 722 -13.29 -13.06 -15.47
C LYS A 722 -13.05 -12.46 -16.84
N GLU A 723 -11.78 -12.16 -17.12
CA GLU A 723 -11.34 -11.80 -18.46
C GLU A 723 -10.84 -13.03 -19.24
N VAL A 724 -11.30 -13.15 -20.48
CA VAL A 724 -10.80 -14.11 -21.46
C VAL A 724 -10.45 -13.36 -22.74
N SER A 725 -9.36 -13.76 -23.39
CA SER A 725 -8.85 -13.13 -24.61
C SER A 725 -8.65 -14.14 -25.73
N GLY A 726 -8.66 -13.64 -26.97
CA GLY A 726 -8.29 -14.41 -28.15
C GLY A 726 -7.62 -13.53 -29.20
N ASP A 727 -6.69 -14.13 -29.95
CA ASP A 727 -5.91 -13.46 -30.97
C ASP A 727 -6.43 -13.78 -32.37
N ILE A 728 -6.47 -12.77 -33.24
CA ILE A 728 -6.83 -12.90 -34.65
C ILE A 728 -6.00 -11.95 -35.50
N LYS A 729 -5.58 -12.41 -36.69
CA LYS A 729 -4.85 -11.59 -37.64
C LYS A 729 -5.82 -10.92 -38.60
N LEU A 730 -5.76 -9.60 -38.70
CA LEU A 730 -6.67 -8.80 -39.51
C LEU A 730 -5.92 -7.90 -40.48
N SER A 731 -6.60 -7.52 -41.55
CA SER A 731 -6.18 -6.50 -42.52
C SER A 731 -7.09 -5.28 -42.37
N PRO A 732 -6.73 -4.11 -42.92
CA PRO A 732 -7.60 -2.95 -42.93
C PRO A 732 -8.95 -3.29 -43.56
N GLY A 733 -10.03 -2.98 -42.87
CA GLY A 733 -11.38 -3.36 -43.27
C GLY A 733 -12.36 -3.24 -42.12
N ARG A 734 -13.64 -3.35 -42.46
CA ARG A 734 -14.72 -3.39 -41.48
C ARG A 734 -15.21 -4.83 -41.36
N TYR A 735 -15.29 -5.34 -40.14
CA TYR A 735 -15.62 -6.73 -39.86
C TYR A 735 -16.92 -6.84 -39.06
N PRO A 736 -17.81 -7.79 -39.38
CA PRO A 736 -18.96 -8.08 -38.54
C PRO A 736 -18.48 -8.45 -37.14
N LEU A 737 -19.07 -7.85 -36.12
CA LEU A 737 -18.75 -8.08 -34.72
C LEU A 737 -20.02 -8.44 -33.97
N GLN A 738 -19.99 -9.60 -33.32
CA GLN A 738 -21.06 -10.08 -32.45
C GLN A 738 -20.51 -10.37 -31.06
N VAL A 739 -21.19 -9.90 -30.02
CA VAL A 739 -20.88 -10.22 -28.63
C VAL A 739 -22.12 -10.74 -27.94
N ASP A 740 -22.04 -11.99 -27.50
CA ASP A 740 -23.09 -12.68 -26.77
C ASP A 740 -22.73 -12.72 -25.28
N TYR A 741 -23.71 -12.48 -24.42
CA TYR A 741 -23.56 -12.43 -22.97
C TYR A 741 -24.79 -13.02 -22.28
N PHE A 742 -24.63 -13.66 -21.12
CA PHE A 742 -25.74 -13.93 -20.21
C PHE A 742 -25.35 -13.66 -18.75
N GLN A 743 -26.36 -13.38 -17.94
CA GLN A 743 -26.25 -13.20 -16.49
C GLN A 743 -27.25 -14.14 -15.80
N SER A 744 -26.75 -15.04 -14.96
CA SER A 744 -27.53 -15.96 -14.13
C SER A 744 -27.92 -15.31 -12.81
N GLY A 745 -26.94 -14.73 -12.09
CA GLY A 745 -27.15 -14.09 -10.78
C GLY A 745 -25.89 -13.43 -10.20
N GLY A 746 -26.03 -12.68 -9.11
CA GLY A 746 -24.92 -11.90 -8.54
C GLY A 746 -24.69 -10.56 -9.26
N SER A 747 -23.49 -9.99 -9.15
CA SER A 747 -23.14 -8.73 -9.83
C SER A 747 -23.07 -8.93 -11.35
N LYS A 748 -23.40 -7.92 -12.16
CA LYS A 748 -23.35 -8.01 -13.62
C LYS A 748 -22.17 -7.19 -14.18
N THR A 749 -21.38 -7.81 -15.06
CA THR A 749 -20.24 -7.15 -15.70
C THR A 749 -20.12 -7.66 -17.13
N LEU A 750 -19.95 -6.74 -18.08
CA LEU A 750 -19.50 -7.03 -19.43
C LEU A 750 -18.69 -5.85 -19.94
N ASN A 751 -17.43 -6.07 -20.25
CA ASN A 751 -16.56 -5.12 -20.95
C ASN A 751 -15.90 -5.81 -22.14
N VAL A 752 -15.78 -5.11 -23.27
CA VAL A 752 -15.20 -5.63 -24.51
C VAL A 752 -13.99 -4.80 -24.90
N PHE A 753 -12.83 -5.44 -25.00
CA PHE A 753 -11.55 -4.81 -25.23
C PHE A 753 -10.93 -5.21 -26.57
N ILE A 754 -10.09 -4.32 -27.10
CA ILE A 754 -9.24 -4.55 -28.28
C ILE A 754 -7.81 -4.06 -28.00
N LYS A 755 -6.82 -4.79 -28.52
CA LYS A 755 -5.41 -4.42 -28.61
C LYS A 755 -4.89 -4.80 -29.99
N GLY A 756 -4.03 -3.99 -30.60
CA GLY A 756 -3.47 -4.29 -31.92
C GLY A 756 -2.47 -3.23 -32.40
N PRO A 757 -2.02 -3.30 -33.67
CA PRO A 757 -1.15 -2.28 -34.25
C PRO A 757 -1.76 -0.88 -34.11
N GLY A 758 -1.04 0.03 -33.45
CA GLY A 758 -1.50 1.40 -33.19
C GLY A 758 -2.63 1.51 -32.14
N LEU A 759 -3.00 0.41 -31.47
CA LEU A 759 -4.02 0.39 -30.41
C LEU A 759 -3.45 -0.24 -29.14
N VAL A 760 -3.25 0.58 -28.11
CA VAL A 760 -3.08 0.07 -26.74
C VAL A 760 -4.36 -0.66 -26.31
N ARG A 761 -4.25 -1.59 -25.35
CA ARG A 761 -5.42 -2.31 -24.84
C ARG A 761 -6.41 -1.31 -24.25
N GLN A 762 -7.61 -1.26 -24.81
CA GLN A 762 -8.68 -0.34 -24.42
C GLN A 762 -10.05 -0.94 -24.74
N ALA A 763 -11.11 -0.38 -24.17
CA ALA A 763 -12.46 -0.70 -24.62
C ALA A 763 -12.59 -0.36 -26.11
N ILE A 764 -13.34 -1.15 -26.89
CA ILE A 764 -13.50 -0.84 -28.32
C ILE A 764 -14.11 0.57 -28.44
N PRO A 765 -13.41 1.53 -29.09
CA PRO A 765 -13.92 2.89 -29.22
C PRO A 765 -15.24 2.93 -29.98
N ALA A 766 -16.16 3.78 -29.56
CA ALA A 766 -17.47 3.91 -30.19
C ALA A 766 -17.35 4.41 -31.65
N SER A 767 -16.37 5.28 -31.96
CA SER A 767 -16.10 5.69 -33.36
C SER A 767 -15.59 4.56 -34.27
N ARG A 768 -15.18 3.42 -33.69
CA ARG A 768 -14.82 2.21 -34.43
C ARG A 768 -15.96 1.21 -34.55
N LEU A 769 -17.08 1.44 -33.87
CA LEU A 769 -18.27 0.59 -33.94
C LEU A 769 -19.26 1.17 -34.93
N TYR A 770 -19.80 0.33 -35.81
CA TYR A 770 -20.75 0.72 -36.86
C TYR A 770 -21.98 -0.18 -36.84
N ARG A 771 -23.14 0.39 -37.12
CA ARG A 771 -24.41 -0.36 -37.17
C ARG A 771 -24.52 -1.21 -38.42
N ASP A 772 -23.83 -0.83 -39.49
CA ASP A 772 -23.80 -1.54 -40.76
C ASP A 772 -22.41 -1.51 -41.42
N ASP A 773 -22.31 -2.12 -42.60
CA ASP A 773 -21.10 -2.26 -43.39
C ASP A 773 -20.77 -1.03 -44.27
N LYS A 774 -21.59 0.05 -44.23
CA LYS A 774 -21.52 1.17 -45.18
C LYS A 774 -20.69 2.38 -44.75
#